data_AF-A0A7C1PH20-F1
#
_entry.id   AF-A0A7C1PH20-F1
#
_cell.length_a   1.000
_cell.length_b   1.000
_cell.length_c   1.000
_cell.angle_alpha   90.00
_cell.angle_beta   90.00
_cell.angle_gamma   90.00
#
_symmetry.space_group_name_H-M   'P 1'
#
loop_
_entity.id
_entity.type
_entity.pdbx_description
1 polymer ?
#
loop_
_entity_poly.entity_id
_entity_poly.type
_entity_poly.pdbx_seq_one_letter_code
_entity_poly.pdbx_strand_id
1 'polypeptide(L)'
;MEYRLSINSDIYCEEDRLGFDRYIDNLSEMINDEDFKTPFCIGIFGKRGSGRTSFMHLLETRLSEYKTNPRAIPVWFNPWRYEREEHLIIPFLKTIEHEIRRYKEETKGIERKLSNNLKELSTRIGEISEAFAYATKEDFKLGGVGIELDTSKMEGRKERIRRHIKKAKSVSEEISSIYYEIVHELASAIDKESVRVVVFIDDLDRCLPDRAVEFLKVMKLFLDVEGYLLILGIDRGVAGQGSLTISPEVYLDKMIQLPLELPAIEPGRKRRFIESLMCDTDGFKEHSDIIEVGVGDNPRMLKRFTNLLSFTVRLAETLKDDILNDKVELKESEAHKKLLQEYFTPLLYIKWTIIAFRYPEIHNDIKGNGKRLLELQKMAREEEEEEGEKKDIQVIDERLKGVLAKGEGFPDDDWLIERFIHLTESTVVVKERESEKETETVIEKVSETVSETASEKAIEKAIETASEKVSEKAGEKETETVSEKVREKVEDKAEPQVYSQRHKPGDMVLIPKGRFIYGEAKEEEDIDYDYYIDVFPVTNKQYKEFVDETNRDVPYREEGWAEPYSWERESRTYREGTSDHPVVLVSYNDAVDFCKWRTEKEGEDFRLPTEEEWEKAARGVDGRMYPWGNDFDYKMLNCADNHVGKVLKDYDEWFEEFESSFYEDNKKKVLTTECGKFPGGVSPYGCFDMAGNVWEWTDSNYEDKKTDKVMRGGSWNFEGYYCRCTDRDGSNSDNITINVGFRCVRNKKDS
;
A
#
# COMPACT_ATOMS: atom_id res chain seq x y z
N MET A 1 -31.38 -24.30 13.21
CA MET A 1 -29.96 -23.90 13.32
C MET A 1 -29.20 -24.73 14.33
N GLU A 2 -28.56 -25.76 13.79
CA GLU A 2 -27.74 -26.76 14.48
C GLU A 2 -26.33 -26.22 14.83
N TYR A 3 -25.87 -25.15 14.15
CA TYR A 3 -24.55 -24.57 14.32
C TYR A 3 -24.61 -23.07 14.67
N ARG A 4 -24.07 -22.69 15.83
CA ARG A 4 -23.84 -21.28 16.22
C ARG A 4 -22.36 -21.04 16.45
N LEU A 5 -21.70 -20.39 15.49
CA LEU A 5 -20.32 -19.93 15.62
C LEU A 5 -20.30 -18.48 16.13
N SER A 6 -19.37 -18.13 17.02
CA SER A 6 -19.16 -16.75 17.49
C SER A 6 -18.64 -15.86 16.36
N ILE A 7 -18.83 -14.55 16.50
CA ILE A 7 -18.12 -13.56 15.69
C ILE A 7 -17.01 -12.99 16.58
N ASN A 8 -15.79 -13.07 16.07
CA ASN A 8 -14.58 -12.65 16.76
C ASN A 8 -14.24 -11.21 16.37
N SER A 9 -13.98 -10.35 17.35
CA SER A 9 -13.48 -9.00 17.11
C SER A 9 -11.99 -9.02 16.75
N ASP A 10 -11.54 -8.04 15.95
CA ASP A 10 -10.12 -7.85 15.65
C ASP A 10 -9.44 -7.02 16.76
N ILE A 11 -9.57 -7.47 18.00
CA ILE A 11 -8.88 -6.92 19.18
C ILE A 11 -7.66 -7.81 19.49
N TYR A 12 -6.61 -7.22 20.07
CA TYR A 12 -5.44 -7.95 20.56
C TYR A 12 -5.82 -9.02 21.60
N CYS A 13 -4.98 -10.02 21.76
CA CYS A 13 -5.19 -11.06 22.76
C CYS A 13 -4.69 -10.59 24.13
N GLU A 14 -5.58 -10.54 25.13
CA GLU A 14 -5.24 -10.24 26.53
C GLU A 14 -4.58 -11.42 27.25
N GLU A 15 -4.81 -12.64 26.76
CA GLU A 15 -4.19 -13.88 27.25
C GLU A 15 -3.23 -14.45 26.20
N ASP A 16 -2.16 -15.13 26.61
CA ASP A 16 -1.22 -15.75 25.67
C ASP A 16 -1.83 -16.98 24.98
N ARG A 17 -2.46 -16.71 23.83
CA ARG A 17 -2.97 -17.75 22.93
C ARG A 17 -1.99 -18.11 21.82
N LEU A 18 -0.89 -17.35 21.68
CA LEU A 18 0.03 -17.45 20.55
C LEU A 18 1.39 -18.07 20.93
N GLY A 19 1.67 -18.25 22.22
CA GLY A 19 2.93 -18.83 22.70
C GLY A 19 4.02 -17.81 23.00
N PHE A 20 3.64 -16.58 23.31
CA PHE A 20 4.58 -15.51 23.61
C PHE A 20 5.06 -15.50 25.07
N ASP A 21 4.40 -16.20 26.01
CA ASP A 21 4.68 -16.14 27.45
C ASP A 21 6.16 -16.20 27.79
N ARG A 22 6.90 -17.18 27.23
CA ARG A 22 8.34 -17.33 27.52
C ARG A 22 9.15 -16.09 27.13
N TYR A 23 8.81 -15.44 26.03
CA TYR A 23 9.50 -14.24 25.57
C TYR A 23 9.11 -13.04 26.43
N ILE A 24 7.81 -12.92 26.74
CA ILE A 24 7.27 -11.87 27.60
C ILE A 24 7.87 -11.94 29.01
N ASP A 25 7.94 -13.13 29.59
CA ASP A 25 8.51 -13.39 30.91
C ASP A 25 9.97 -12.94 30.97
N ASN A 26 10.81 -13.46 30.06
CA ASN A 26 12.24 -13.11 30.01
C ASN A 26 12.48 -11.62 29.73
N LEU A 27 11.75 -11.02 28.77
CA LEU A 27 11.89 -9.59 28.49
C LEU A 27 11.45 -8.75 29.70
N SER A 28 10.35 -9.12 30.35
CA SER A 28 9.84 -8.38 31.50
C SER A 28 10.79 -8.46 32.70
N GLU A 29 11.41 -9.62 32.93
CA GLU A 29 12.42 -9.82 33.98
C GLU A 29 13.66 -8.98 33.67
N MET A 30 14.17 -9.07 32.44
CA MET A 30 15.31 -8.27 31.97
C MET A 30 15.04 -6.76 32.07
N ILE A 31 13.84 -6.29 31.69
CA ILE A 31 13.44 -4.87 31.76
C ILE A 31 13.16 -4.42 33.20
N ASN A 32 13.03 -5.30 34.19
CA ASN A 32 12.93 -4.90 35.60
C ASN A 32 14.22 -5.15 36.39
N ASP A 33 15.24 -5.74 35.75
CA ASP A 33 16.56 -5.93 36.36
C ASP A 33 17.26 -4.58 36.60
N GLU A 34 17.91 -4.45 37.77
CA GLU A 34 18.72 -3.29 38.17
C GLU A 34 19.94 -3.10 37.24
N ASP A 35 20.49 -4.19 36.70
CA ASP A 35 21.66 -4.16 35.83
C ASP A 35 21.34 -3.77 34.38
N PHE A 36 20.07 -3.82 33.98
CA PHE A 36 19.66 -3.43 32.64
C PHE A 36 19.90 -1.93 32.40
N LYS A 37 20.77 -1.64 31.43
CA LYS A 37 21.19 -0.27 31.13
C LYS A 37 20.22 0.38 30.13
N THR A 38 19.94 1.65 30.39
CA THR A 38 19.16 2.54 29.52
C THR A 38 20.03 3.74 29.15
N PRO A 39 19.76 4.45 28.04
CA PRO A 39 18.67 4.24 27.08
C PRO A 39 18.81 2.94 26.27
N PHE A 40 17.68 2.36 25.86
CA PHE A 40 17.67 1.14 25.06
C PHE A 40 16.45 1.11 24.13
N CYS A 41 16.55 0.43 23.00
CA CYS A 41 15.48 0.26 22.02
C CYS A 41 15.36 -1.21 21.60
N ILE A 42 14.14 -1.73 21.70
CA ILE A 42 13.75 -3.07 21.27
C ILE A 42 12.83 -2.93 20.06
N GLY A 43 13.18 -3.55 18.94
CA GLY A 43 12.31 -3.68 17.77
C GLY A 43 11.57 -5.01 17.83
N ILE A 44 10.24 -5.00 17.78
CA ILE A 44 9.39 -6.18 17.67
C ILE A 44 8.94 -6.31 16.21
N PHE A 45 9.54 -7.25 15.50
CA PHE A 45 9.35 -7.44 14.07
C PHE A 45 8.36 -8.56 13.77
N GLY A 46 7.52 -8.35 12.76
CA GLY A 46 6.66 -9.39 12.20
C GLY A 46 5.63 -8.86 11.22
N LYS A 47 5.19 -9.71 10.27
CA LYS A 47 4.21 -9.32 9.24
C LYS A 47 2.89 -8.79 9.81
N ARG A 48 2.16 -7.99 9.05
CA ARG A 48 0.86 -7.41 9.46
C ARG A 48 -0.11 -8.51 9.90
N GLY A 49 -0.60 -8.40 11.13
CA GLY A 49 -1.51 -9.38 11.73
C GLY A 49 -0.85 -10.61 12.36
N SER A 50 0.49 -10.67 12.44
CA SER A 50 1.26 -11.73 13.10
C SER A 50 1.08 -11.80 14.61
N GLY A 51 0.70 -10.68 15.24
CA GLY A 51 0.50 -10.59 16.69
C GLY A 51 1.36 -9.56 17.42
N ARG A 52 2.11 -8.67 16.72
CA ARG A 52 2.93 -7.59 17.30
C ARG A 52 2.24 -6.81 18.43
N THR A 53 1.07 -6.24 18.15
CA THR A 53 0.26 -5.52 19.14
C THR A 53 -0.13 -6.40 20.33
N SER A 54 -0.43 -7.70 20.11
CA SER A 54 -0.75 -8.61 21.22
C SER A 54 0.48 -8.92 22.08
N PHE A 55 1.65 -9.14 21.45
CA PHE A 55 2.92 -9.31 22.16
C PHE A 55 3.23 -8.09 23.03
N MET A 56 3.09 -6.88 22.48
CA MET A 56 3.38 -5.63 23.19
C MET A 56 2.42 -5.41 24.37
N HIS A 57 1.12 -5.67 24.23
CA HIS A 57 0.17 -5.57 25.35
C HIS A 57 0.38 -6.63 26.44
N LEU A 58 0.76 -7.86 26.07
CA LEU A 58 1.15 -8.88 27.04
C LEU A 58 2.39 -8.43 27.84
N LEU A 59 3.36 -7.80 27.17
CA LEU A 59 4.55 -7.25 27.81
C LEU A 59 4.21 -6.07 28.73
N GLU A 60 3.40 -5.12 28.26
CA GLU A 60 2.88 -4.00 29.06
C GLU A 60 2.21 -4.50 30.35
N THR A 61 1.33 -5.50 30.21
CA THR A 61 0.63 -6.12 31.34
C THR A 61 1.62 -6.72 32.31
N ARG A 62 2.56 -7.53 31.80
CA ARG A 62 3.57 -8.20 32.65
C ARG A 62 4.49 -7.21 33.36
N LEU A 63 4.94 -6.15 32.67
CA LEU A 63 5.76 -5.09 33.28
C LEU A 63 5.03 -4.40 34.44
N SER A 64 3.72 -4.20 34.30
CA SER A 64 2.89 -3.54 35.33
C SER A 64 2.73 -4.38 36.61
N GLU A 65 2.94 -5.69 36.53
CA GLU A 65 2.90 -6.61 37.68
C GLU A 65 4.11 -6.46 38.60
N TYR A 66 5.25 -6.01 38.07
CA TYR A 66 6.46 -5.78 38.87
C TYR A 66 6.29 -4.55 39.78
N LYS A 67 6.67 -4.73 41.04
CA LYS A 67 6.58 -3.71 42.10
C LYS A 67 7.93 -3.36 42.71
N THR A 68 9.01 -3.93 42.19
CA THR A 68 10.39 -3.69 42.59
C THR A 68 10.95 -2.48 41.85
N ASN A 69 11.97 -1.83 42.44
CA ASN A 69 12.70 -0.77 41.78
C ASN A 69 13.87 -1.37 40.97
N PRO A 70 14.22 -0.79 39.81
CA PRO A 70 13.52 0.29 39.13
C PRO A 70 12.18 -0.20 38.54
N ARG A 71 11.08 0.49 38.85
CA ARG A 71 9.74 0.08 38.41
C ARG A 71 9.46 0.62 37.01
N ALA A 72 9.02 -0.26 36.10
CA ALA A 72 8.58 0.14 34.77
C ALA A 72 7.28 0.95 34.79
N ILE A 73 7.24 2.06 34.08
CA ILE A 73 6.03 2.84 33.75
C ILE A 73 5.78 2.66 32.25
N PRO A 74 4.81 1.83 31.86
CA PRO A 74 4.47 1.67 30.45
C PRO A 74 3.76 2.94 29.93
N VAL A 75 4.13 3.36 28.73
CA VAL A 75 3.54 4.49 28.01
C VAL A 75 3.19 4.03 26.61
N TRP A 76 1.90 3.94 26.28
CA TRP A 76 1.45 3.53 24.96
C TRP A 76 1.22 4.73 24.05
N PHE A 77 1.83 4.74 22.86
CA PHE A 77 1.63 5.78 21.86
C PHE A 77 1.45 5.19 20.46
N ASN A 78 0.40 5.62 19.76
CA ASN A 78 0.10 5.22 18.39
C ASN A 78 0.27 6.45 17.48
N PRO A 79 1.40 6.60 16.74
CA PRO A 79 1.69 7.82 15.99
C PRO A 79 0.64 8.12 14.91
N TRP A 80 0.11 7.09 14.25
CA TRP A 80 -0.92 7.22 13.20
C TRP A 80 -2.17 7.99 13.68
N ARG A 81 -2.53 7.92 14.97
CA ARG A 81 -3.70 8.64 15.51
C ARG A 81 -3.53 10.16 15.48
N TYR A 82 -2.30 10.63 15.36
CA TYR A 82 -1.93 12.03 15.39
C TYR A 82 -1.29 12.47 14.06
N GLU A 83 -1.47 11.70 12.99
CA GLU A 83 -0.86 11.97 11.68
C GLU A 83 -1.23 13.34 11.09
N ARG A 84 -2.39 13.88 11.48
CA ARG A 84 -2.85 15.23 11.10
C ARG A 84 -2.25 16.35 11.95
N GLU A 85 -1.60 16.02 13.06
CA GLU A 85 -0.93 17.00 13.92
C GLU A 85 0.37 17.42 13.22
N GLU A 86 0.63 18.73 13.17
CA GLU A 86 1.80 19.29 12.50
C GLU A 86 3.11 18.73 13.06
N HIS A 87 3.14 18.45 14.37
CA HIS A 87 4.29 17.91 15.10
C HIS A 87 3.90 16.83 16.13
N LEU A 88 4.23 15.57 15.82
CA LEU A 88 3.92 14.38 16.63
C LEU A 88 4.54 14.36 18.04
N ILE A 89 5.59 15.14 18.28
CA ILE A 89 6.24 15.30 19.59
C ILE A 89 5.30 15.83 20.68
N ILE A 90 4.37 16.74 20.35
CA ILE A 90 3.49 17.36 21.35
C ILE A 90 2.51 16.33 21.93
N PRO A 91 1.71 15.60 21.12
CA PRO A 91 0.86 14.54 21.64
C PRO A 91 1.70 13.44 22.31
N PHE A 92 2.89 13.13 21.81
CA PHE A 92 3.80 12.17 22.43
C PHE A 92 4.22 12.56 23.86
N LEU A 93 4.73 13.77 24.04
CA LEU A 93 5.14 14.31 25.35
C LEU A 93 3.95 14.40 26.31
N LYS A 94 2.76 14.75 25.81
CA LYS A 94 1.53 14.77 26.62
C LYS A 94 1.13 13.38 27.11
N THR A 95 1.32 12.36 26.29
CA THR A 95 1.07 10.97 26.68
C THR A 95 2.03 10.52 27.78
N ILE A 96 3.34 10.82 27.65
CA ILE A 96 4.32 10.56 28.72
C ILE A 96 3.94 11.29 30.01
N GLU A 97 3.63 12.59 29.92
CA GLU A 97 3.21 13.41 31.08
C GLU A 97 1.99 12.80 31.78
N HIS A 98 1.00 12.37 31.01
CA HIS A 98 -0.24 11.77 31.51
C HIS A 98 0.04 10.47 32.27
N GLU A 99 0.83 9.56 31.69
CA GLU A 99 1.10 8.24 32.28
C GLU A 99 1.96 8.34 33.55
N ILE A 100 2.97 9.21 33.57
CA ILE A 100 3.76 9.45 34.79
C ILE A 100 2.87 10.06 35.90
N ARG A 101 1.90 10.92 35.55
CA ARG A 101 0.93 11.45 36.52
C ARG A 101 -0.02 10.38 37.04
N ARG A 102 -0.55 9.51 36.17
CA ARG A 102 -1.39 8.37 36.57
C ARG A 102 -0.66 7.46 37.54
N TYR A 103 0.58 7.09 37.22
CA TYR A 103 1.45 6.31 38.10
C TYR A 103 1.64 6.97 39.48
N LYS A 104 1.80 8.29 39.51
CA LYS A 104 1.91 9.05 40.77
C LYS A 104 0.68 8.89 41.67
N GLU A 105 -0.52 8.95 41.10
CA GLU A 105 -1.78 8.84 41.83
C GLU A 105 -1.97 7.42 42.41
N GLU A 106 -1.60 6.40 41.64
CA GLU A 106 -1.74 4.99 42.03
C GLU A 106 -0.79 4.58 43.17
N THR A 107 0.41 5.16 43.23
CA THR A 107 1.48 4.64 44.10
C THR A 107 1.59 5.34 45.47
N LYS A 108 0.70 6.29 45.81
CA LYS A 108 0.58 6.97 47.14
C LYS A 108 1.90 7.25 47.90
N GLY A 109 2.99 7.57 47.22
CA GLY A 109 4.30 7.64 47.89
C GLY A 109 5.50 7.93 47.01
N ILE A 110 5.32 8.68 45.92
CA ILE A 110 6.43 9.00 45.01
C ILE A 110 6.98 10.40 45.30
N GLU A 111 8.30 10.50 45.25
CA GLU A 111 9.12 11.61 45.70
C GLU A 111 8.65 13.01 45.28
N ARG A 112 8.88 13.99 46.17
CA ARG A 112 8.65 15.42 45.89
C ARG A 112 9.40 15.91 44.65
N LYS A 113 10.53 15.27 44.30
CA LYS A 113 11.35 15.55 43.12
C LYS A 113 10.61 15.25 41.81
N LEU A 114 9.99 14.07 41.68
CA LEU A 114 9.15 13.75 40.51
C LEU A 114 7.98 14.73 40.34
N SER A 115 7.36 15.16 41.43
CA SER A 115 6.25 16.12 41.37
C SER A 115 6.64 17.54 40.94
N ASN A 116 7.86 18.00 41.25
CA ASN A 116 8.33 19.30 40.80
C ASN A 116 8.74 19.24 39.32
N ASN A 117 9.39 18.15 38.91
CA ASN A 117 9.86 17.98 37.55
C ASN A 117 8.71 17.75 36.55
N LEU A 118 7.61 17.09 36.97
CA LEU A 118 6.37 17.01 36.18
C LEU A 118 5.71 18.38 35.93
N LYS A 119 5.78 19.30 36.90
CA LYS A 119 5.25 20.67 36.71
C LYS A 119 6.10 21.48 35.75
N GLU A 120 7.41 21.27 35.78
CA GLU A 120 8.35 21.89 34.85
C GLU A 120 8.12 21.38 33.43
N LEU A 121 8.06 20.06 33.25
CA LEU A 121 7.70 19.41 31.98
C LEU A 121 6.39 19.97 31.40
N SER A 122 5.34 20.03 32.22
CA SER A 122 4.03 20.58 31.81
C SER A 122 4.14 22.05 31.36
N THR A 123 4.99 22.82 32.03
CA THR A 123 5.27 24.21 31.67
C THR A 123 5.95 24.31 30.32
N ARG A 124 6.97 23.48 30.05
CA ARG A 124 7.70 23.48 28.77
C ARG A 124 6.88 22.98 27.59
N ILE A 125 6.07 21.94 27.78
CA ILE A 125 5.12 21.50 26.74
C ILE A 125 4.16 22.65 26.39
N GLY A 126 3.74 23.44 27.39
CA GLY A 126 2.99 24.68 27.19
C GLY A 126 3.77 25.73 26.40
N GLU A 127 5.05 25.97 26.73
CA GLU A 127 5.92 26.91 26.01
C GLU A 127 6.11 26.53 24.53
N ILE A 128 6.29 25.24 24.22
CA ILE A 128 6.32 24.73 22.85
C ILE A 128 5.00 25.00 22.12
N SER A 129 3.88 24.61 22.75
CA SER A 129 2.55 24.78 22.15
C SER A 129 2.24 26.26 21.86
N GLU A 130 2.67 27.16 22.74
CA GLU A 130 2.53 28.61 22.57
C GLU A 130 3.46 29.18 21.48
N ALA A 131 4.71 28.71 21.39
CA ALA A 131 5.64 29.09 20.34
C ALA A 131 5.11 28.70 18.95
N PHE A 132 4.49 27.51 18.85
CA PHE A 132 3.83 27.05 17.63
C PHE A 132 2.61 27.89 17.26
N ALA A 133 1.66 28.09 18.18
CA ALA A 133 0.50 28.94 17.93
C ALA A 133 0.89 30.36 17.49
N TYR A 134 2.01 30.88 18.00
CA TYR A 134 2.56 32.17 17.57
C TYR A 134 3.15 32.12 16.15
N ALA A 135 3.86 31.04 15.78
CA ALA A 135 4.48 30.87 14.47
C ALA A 135 3.45 30.68 13.35
N THR A 136 2.37 29.92 13.61
CA THR A 136 1.34 29.56 12.63
C THR A 136 0.18 30.56 12.57
N LYS A 137 0.07 31.46 13.56
CA LYS A 137 -1.06 32.41 13.74
C LYS A 137 -2.43 31.73 13.92
N GLU A 138 -2.46 30.46 14.32
CA GLU A 138 -3.68 29.70 14.58
C GLU A 138 -3.87 29.42 16.08
N ASP A 139 -5.13 29.26 16.50
CA ASP A 139 -5.48 28.76 17.84
C ASP A 139 -5.27 27.24 17.87
N PHE A 140 -4.18 26.80 18.49
CA PHE A 140 -3.82 25.38 18.59
C PHE A 140 -4.85 24.60 19.44
N LYS A 141 -5.57 23.67 18.81
CA LYS A 141 -6.48 22.72 19.45
C LYS A 141 -6.00 21.29 19.20
N LEU A 142 -5.49 20.62 20.23
CA LEU A 142 -5.14 19.19 20.14
C LEU A 142 -6.41 18.35 19.94
N GLY A 143 -6.60 17.83 18.73
CA GLY A 143 -7.72 16.97 18.38
C GLY A 143 -7.31 15.50 18.50
N GLY A 144 -7.62 14.83 19.61
CA GLY A 144 -7.47 13.37 19.69
C GLY A 144 -7.11 12.79 21.05
N VAL A 145 -6.62 13.61 21.99
CA VAL A 145 -6.27 13.14 23.36
C VAL A 145 -7.39 13.39 24.37
N GLY A 146 -8.46 14.13 24.03
CA GLY A 146 -9.49 14.53 24.99
C GLY A 146 -8.96 15.41 26.13
N ILE A 147 -7.81 16.07 25.94
CA ILE A 147 -7.18 16.95 26.92
C ILE A 147 -7.41 18.40 26.49
N GLU A 148 -8.29 19.12 27.20
CA GLU A 148 -8.41 20.57 27.09
C GLU A 148 -7.17 21.24 27.67
N LEU A 149 -6.44 22.00 26.85
CA LEU A 149 -5.42 22.94 27.33
C LEU A 149 -6.13 24.11 28.01
N ASP A 150 -5.79 24.41 29.26
CA ASP A 150 -6.31 25.57 30.00
C ASP A 150 -5.74 26.87 29.41
N THR A 151 -6.45 27.43 28.43
CA THR A 151 -6.08 28.64 27.69
C THR A 151 -6.19 29.92 28.53
N SER A 152 -6.78 29.86 29.73
CA SER A 152 -7.04 31.04 30.57
C SER A 152 -5.78 31.70 31.17
N LYS A 153 -4.61 31.05 31.07
CA LYS A 153 -3.30 31.57 31.54
C LYS A 153 -2.39 32.07 30.41
N MET A 154 -2.85 32.08 29.16
CA MET A 154 -2.02 32.34 27.97
C MET A 154 -1.57 33.80 27.79
N GLU A 155 -2.31 34.79 28.31
CA GLU A 155 -2.01 36.21 28.04
C GLU A 155 -0.64 36.66 28.57
N GLY A 156 -0.24 36.17 29.75
CA GLY A 156 1.02 36.54 30.39
C GLY A 156 2.26 35.82 29.83
N ARG A 157 2.09 34.63 29.27
CA ARG A 157 3.19 33.83 28.69
C ARG A 157 3.48 34.20 27.22
N LYS A 158 2.45 34.56 26.43
CA LYS A 158 2.58 35.12 25.06
C LYS A 158 3.59 36.27 24.98
N GLU A 159 3.64 37.15 25.99
CA GLU A 159 4.53 38.33 26.01
C GLU A 159 5.99 38.01 26.37
N ARG A 160 6.24 36.85 27.00
CA ARG A 160 7.60 36.36 27.31
C ARG A 160 8.21 35.63 26.11
N ILE A 161 7.40 34.87 25.38
CA ILE A 161 7.79 34.15 24.15
C ILE A 161 7.99 35.14 22.99
N ARG A 162 7.14 36.16 22.83
CA ARG A 162 7.37 37.28 21.88
C ARG A 162 8.73 37.94 22.01
N ARG A 163 9.30 37.98 23.23
CA ARG A 163 10.63 38.57 23.48
C ARG A 163 11.79 37.62 23.17
N HIS A 164 11.57 36.31 23.24
CA HIS A 164 12.56 35.27 22.89
C HIS A 164 12.61 35.06 21.37
N ILE A 165 11.45 34.93 20.71
CA ILE A 165 11.33 34.77 19.25
C ILE A 165 11.87 35.99 18.47
N LYS A 166 11.77 37.20 19.04
CA LYS A 166 12.41 38.41 18.45
C LYS A 166 13.94 38.38 18.44
N LYS A 167 14.57 37.49 19.20
CA LYS A 167 16.04 37.35 19.32
C LYS A 167 16.58 36.12 18.60
N ALA A 168 15.77 35.09 18.38
CA ALA A 168 16.16 33.91 17.61
C ALA A 168 16.30 34.25 16.11
N LYS A 169 17.25 33.61 15.41
CA LYS A 169 17.47 33.82 13.97
C LYS A 169 16.41 33.11 13.12
N SER A 170 15.81 32.03 13.63
CA SER A 170 14.66 31.35 13.03
C SER A 170 13.78 30.65 14.07
N VAL A 171 12.51 30.40 13.73
CA VAL A 171 11.55 29.66 14.57
C VAL A 171 11.98 28.18 14.75
N SER A 172 12.59 27.59 13.72
CA SER A 172 13.05 26.19 13.73
C SER A 172 14.21 25.93 14.72
N GLU A 173 15.13 26.89 14.86
CA GLU A 173 16.24 26.80 15.82
C GLU A 173 15.73 26.85 17.26
N GLU A 174 14.69 27.66 17.51
CA GLU A 174 14.10 27.81 18.84
C GLU A 174 13.30 26.57 19.25
N ILE A 175 12.50 26.01 18.35
CA ILE A 175 11.80 24.74 18.56
C ILE A 175 12.79 23.61 18.90
N SER A 176 13.89 23.51 18.14
CA SER A 176 14.92 22.50 18.37
C SER A 176 15.61 22.66 19.74
N SER A 177 15.86 23.89 20.16
CA SER A 177 16.38 24.20 21.50
C SER A 177 15.40 23.77 22.59
N ILE A 178 14.11 24.01 22.41
CA ILE A 178 13.11 23.62 23.41
C ILE A 178 12.95 22.09 23.46
N TYR A 179 13.05 21.36 22.34
CA TYR A 179 13.10 19.89 22.38
C TYR A 179 14.27 19.37 23.20
N TYR A 180 15.47 19.92 22.99
CA TYR A 180 16.65 19.53 23.76
C TYR A 180 16.48 19.82 25.26
N GLU A 181 15.92 20.99 25.61
CA GLU A 181 15.60 21.34 27.00
C GLU A 181 14.58 20.37 27.62
N ILE A 182 13.51 20.00 26.90
CA ILE A 182 12.51 19.05 27.40
C ILE A 182 13.11 17.67 27.62
N VAL A 183 13.92 17.19 26.68
CA VAL A 183 14.60 15.89 26.77
C VAL A 183 15.52 15.89 28.00
N HIS A 184 16.26 16.98 28.23
CA HIS A 184 17.10 17.14 29.41
C HIS A 184 16.31 17.22 30.73
N GLU A 185 15.18 17.93 30.73
CA GLU A 185 14.30 18.01 31.90
C GLU A 185 13.64 16.66 32.21
N LEU A 186 13.19 15.91 31.21
CA LEU A 186 12.70 14.54 31.35
C LEU A 186 13.78 13.61 31.92
N ALA A 187 15.03 13.73 31.44
CA ALA A 187 16.18 13.03 32.01
C ALA A 187 16.37 13.33 33.49
N SER A 188 16.18 14.59 33.89
CA SER A 188 16.28 15.02 35.28
C SER A 188 15.05 14.68 36.14
N ALA A 189 13.91 14.42 35.49
CA ALA A 189 12.62 14.13 36.11
C ALA A 189 12.54 12.73 36.68
N ILE A 190 13.12 11.77 35.97
CA ILE A 190 13.08 10.35 36.32
C ILE A 190 14.25 10.05 37.24
N ASP A 191 13.94 9.59 38.44
CA ASP A 191 14.95 8.95 39.27
C ASP A 191 15.24 7.56 38.70
N LYS A 192 16.35 7.44 37.98
CA LYS A 192 16.76 6.22 37.27
C LYS A 192 16.94 4.99 38.17
N GLU A 193 17.14 5.21 39.48
CA GLU A 193 17.25 4.14 40.47
C GLU A 193 15.88 3.63 40.94
N SER A 194 14.81 4.41 40.72
CA SER A 194 13.45 4.09 41.18
C SER A 194 12.48 3.76 40.05
N VAL A 195 12.68 4.33 38.85
CA VAL A 195 11.69 4.29 37.76
C VAL A 195 12.35 4.13 36.39
N ARG A 196 11.70 3.38 35.50
CA ARG A 196 12.04 3.25 34.08
C ARG A 196 10.81 3.56 33.22
N VAL A 197 10.91 4.50 32.29
CA VAL A 197 9.80 4.81 31.37
C VAL A 197 9.93 3.92 30.14
N VAL A 198 8.93 3.06 29.92
CA VAL A 198 8.90 2.10 28.82
C VAL A 198 7.86 2.54 27.80
N VAL A 199 8.32 3.07 26.68
CA VAL A 199 7.46 3.65 25.65
C VAL A 199 7.19 2.61 24.57
N PHE A 200 5.94 2.21 24.43
CA PHE A 200 5.44 1.34 23.38
C PHE A 200 4.95 2.18 22.21
N ILE A 201 5.59 2.03 21.05
CA ILE A 201 5.19 2.65 19.78
C ILE A 201 4.62 1.56 18.89
N ASP A 202 3.32 1.60 18.62
CA ASP A 202 2.65 0.64 17.72
C ASP A 202 2.06 1.36 16.50
N ASP A 203 1.80 0.60 15.44
CA ASP A 203 1.26 1.08 14.17
C ASP A 203 2.10 2.22 13.53
N LEU A 204 3.42 2.22 13.76
CA LEU A 204 4.34 3.14 13.06
C LEU A 204 4.28 2.89 11.55
N ASP A 205 4.11 1.63 11.13
CA ASP A 205 3.91 1.19 9.74
C ASP A 205 2.60 1.70 9.11
N ARG A 206 1.72 2.36 9.86
CA ARG A 206 0.50 3.01 9.31
C ARG A 206 0.65 4.49 9.06
N CYS A 207 1.77 5.09 9.43
CA CYS A 207 2.03 6.50 9.19
C CYS A 207 2.55 6.71 7.76
N LEU A 208 2.30 7.89 7.20
CA LEU A 208 2.99 8.38 6.01
C LEU A 208 4.52 8.32 6.24
N PRO A 209 5.32 7.90 5.24
CA PRO A 209 6.77 7.68 5.40
C PRO A 209 7.51 8.89 5.98
N ASP A 210 7.22 10.10 5.49
CA ASP A 210 7.80 11.35 6.00
C ASP A 210 7.54 11.56 7.49
N ARG A 211 6.31 11.27 7.92
CA ARG A 211 5.88 11.44 9.32
C ARG A 211 6.51 10.39 10.21
N ALA A 212 6.64 9.16 9.73
CA ALA A 212 7.38 8.11 10.43
C ALA A 212 8.85 8.51 10.63
N VAL A 213 9.52 9.04 9.60
CA VAL A 213 10.92 9.48 9.68
C VAL A 213 11.07 10.71 10.58
N GLU A 214 10.19 11.71 10.49
CA GLU A 214 10.17 12.87 11.39
C GLU A 214 10.03 12.41 12.85
N PHE A 215 9.09 11.49 13.11
CA PHE A 215 8.89 10.94 14.43
C PHE A 215 10.10 10.15 14.94
N LEU A 216 10.73 9.31 14.09
CA LEU A 216 11.94 8.58 14.45
C LEU A 216 13.12 9.51 14.75
N LYS A 217 13.31 10.60 13.99
CA LYS A 217 14.32 11.63 14.27
C LYS A 217 14.12 12.27 15.64
N VAL A 218 12.87 12.54 16.01
CA VAL A 218 12.52 13.05 17.33
C VAL A 218 12.78 11.99 18.42
N MET A 219 12.39 10.73 18.19
CA MET A 219 12.61 9.63 19.14
C MET A 219 14.09 9.39 19.40
N LYS A 220 14.97 9.64 18.43
CA LYS A 220 16.42 9.57 18.62
C LYS A 220 16.92 10.48 19.75
N LEU A 221 16.29 11.64 19.97
CA LEU A 221 16.66 12.51 21.09
C LEU A 221 16.40 11.86 22.46
N PHE A 222 15.43 10.95 22.54
CA PHE A 222 15.12 10.19 23.76
C PHE A 222 16.06 8.99 23.96
N LEU A 223 16.73 8.53 22.89
CA LEU A 223 17.77 7.50 22.97
C LEU A 223 19.10 7.99 23.57
N ASP A 224 19.18 9.25 23.99
CA ASP A 224 20.29 9.78 24.79
C ASP A 224 19.91 9.96 26.27
N VAL A 225 18.68 9.56 26.67
CA VAL A 225 18.16 9.76 28.03
C VAL A 225 18.19 8.48 28.86
N GLU A 226 19.06 8.45 29.87
CA GLU A 226 19.03 7.37 30.88
C GLU A 226 17.64 7.28 31.56
N GLY A 227 17.16 6.05 31.77
CA GLY A 227 15.84 5.76 32.33
C GLY A 227 14.74 5.51 31.28
N TYR A 228 15.02 5.69 29.99
CA TYR A 228 14.07 5.42 28.90
C TYR A 228 14.35 4.10 28.17
N LEU A 229 13.27 3.40 27.84
CA LEU A 229 13.27 2.23 26.97
C LEU A 229 12.21 2.44 25.89
N LEU A 230 12.58 2.25 24.62
CA LEU A 230 11.66 2.28 23.49
C LEU A 230 11.36 0.85 23.02
N ILE A 231 10.09 0.53 22.81
CA ILE A 231 9.63 -0.73 22.22
C ILE A 231 8.83 -0.41 20.97
N LEU A 232 9.35 -0.78 19.80
CA LEU A 232 8.78 -0.42 18.50
C LEU A 232 8.16 -1.66 17.84
N GLY A 233 6.86 -1.62 17.53
CA GLY A 233 6.20 -2.63 16.70
C GLY A 233 6.38 -2.31 15.22
N ILE A 234 7.10 -3.13 14.47
CA ILE A 234 7.51 -2.81 13.08
C ILE A 234 7.17 -3.94 12.12
N ASP A 235 6.61 -3.59 10.96
CA ASP A 235 6.51 -4.48 9.81
C ASP A 235 7.67 -4.20 8.86
N ARG A 236 8.59 -5.14 8.68
CA ARG A 236 9.70 -4.96 7.73
C ARG A 236 9.21 -4.75 6.29
N GLY A 237 8.07 -5.36 5.93
CA GLY A 237 7.52 -5.25 4.57
C GLY A 237 6.82 -3.92 4.26
N VAL A 238 6.56 -3.08 5.27
CA VAL A 238 5.89 -1.77 5.09
C VAL A 238 6.81 -0.62 5.47
N ALA A 239 7.74 -0.81 6.41
CA ALA A 239 8.71 0.20 6.79
C ALA A 239 9.64 0.60 5.62
N GLY A 240 9.87 -0.30 4.65
CA GLY A 240 10.69 -0.07 3.46
C GLY A 240 9.97 0.64 2.33
N GLN A 241 8.67 0.88 2.45
CA GLN A 241 7.87 1.58 1.46
C GLN A 241 7.86 3.08 1.75
N GLY A 242 8.96 3.76 1.42
CA GLY A 242 9.05 5.21 1.49
C GLY A 242 10.09 5.75 0.52
N SER A 243 9.66 6.63 -0.39
CA SER A 243 10.54 7.33 -1.33
C SER A 243 11.34 8.44 -0.62
N LEU A 244 12.31 8.04 0.19
CA LEU A 244 13.25 8.94 0.83
C LEU A 244 14.67 8.50 0.51
N THR A 245 15.54 9.48 0.28
CA THR A 245 17.01 9.34 0.11
C THR A 245 17.71 8.50 1.21
N ILE A 246 17.02 8.23 2.32
CA ILE A 246 17.42 7.34 3.42
C ILE A 246 16.14 6.62 3.87
N SER A 247 16.05 5.30 3.65
CA SER A 247 14.86 4.55 4.05
C SER A 247 14.70 4.53 5.58
N PRO A 248 13.47 4.45 6.11
CA PRO A 248 13.22 4.31 7.55
C PRO A 248 14.04 3.18 8.20
N GLU A 249 14.33 2.09 7.48
CA GLU A 249 15.19 0.98 7.92
C GLU A 249 16.56 1.46 8.40
N VAL A 250 17.20 2.39 7.67
CA VAL A 250 18.53 2.90 8.04
C VAL A 250 18.51 3.64 9.38
N TYR A 251 17.37 4.26 9.73
CA TYR A 251 17.18 4.87 11.05
C TYR A 251 16.89 3.80 12.10
N LEU A 252 16.05 2.82 11.78
CA LEU A 252 15.70 1.73 12.67
C LEU A 252 16.94 0.89 13.05
N ASP A 253 17.82 0.55 12.09
CA ASP A 253 19.06 -0.19 12.34
C ASP A 253 20.04 0.56 13.24
N LYS A 254 20.05 1.90 13.17
CA LYS A 254 20.89 2.74 14.04
C LYS A 254 20.28 2.93 15.43
N MET A 255 18.96 2.80 15.55
CA MET A 255 18.23 3.03 16.80
C MET A 255 18.03 1.76 17.61
N ILE A 256 17.73 0.63 16.97
CA ILE A 256 17.34 -0.63 17.60
C ILE A 256 18.59 -1.39 18.05
N GLN A 257 18.73 -1.59 19.37
CA GLN A 257 19.82 -2.41 19.94
C GLN A 257 19.43 -3.88 20.08
N LEU A 258 18.13 -4.19 20.21
CA LEU A 258 17.63 -5.57 20.24
C LEU A 258 16.54 -5.77 19.18
N PRO A 259 16.87 -6.33 18.01
CA PRO A 259 15.88 -6.75 17.05
C PRO A 259 15.30 -8.12 17.45
N LEU A 260 14.02 -8.14 17.81
CA LEU A 260 13.30 -9.35 18.18
C LEU A 260 12.27 -9.69 17.10
N GLU A 261 12.54 -10.76 16.36
CA GLU A 261 11.56 -11.36 15.45
C GLU A 261 10.51 -12.12 16.26
N LEU A 262 9.23 -11.88 15.96
CA LEU A 262 8.17 -12.66 16.59
C LEU A 262 8.35 -14.15 16.23
N PRO A 263 8.31 -15.04 17.23
CA PRO A 263 8.46 -16.46 16.98
C PRO A 263 7.28 -16.98 16.17
N ALA A 264 7.55 -17.97 15.30
CA ALA A 264 6.48 -18.74 14.69
C ALA A 264 5.62 -19.40 15.79
N ILE A 265 4.30 -19.39 15.62
CA ILE A 265 3.37 -20.02 16.57
C ILE A 265 3.69 -21.52 16.65
N GLU A 266 3.93 -22.02 17.87
CA GLU A 266 4.32 -23.42 18.10
C GLU A 266 3.29 -24.41 17.50
N PRO A 267 3.75 -25.52 16.88
CA PRO A 267 2.86 -26.59 16.44
C PRO A 267 1.93 -27.07 17.57
N GLY A 268 0.63 -27.15 17.31
CA GLY A 268 -0.39 -27.51 18.30
C GLY A 268 -0.91 -26.35 19.17
N ARG A 269 -0.23 -25.21 19.26
CA ARG A 269 -0.85 -23.95 19.75
C ARG A 269 -1.75 -23.31 18.70
N LYS A 270 -1.36 -23.40 17.42
CA LYS A 270 -2.19 -22.97 16.27
C LYS A 270 -3.57 -23.60 16.31
N ARG A 271 -3.61 -24.93 16.47
CA ARG A 271 -4.85 -25.69 16.62
C ARG A 271 -5.72 -25.18 17.78
N ARG A 272 -5.13 -25.04 18.97
CA ARG A 272 -5.83 -24.49 20.15
C ARG A 272 -6.33 -23.07 19.93
N PHE A 273 -5.58 -22.24 19.21
CA PHE A 273 -6.02 -20.90 18.84
C PHE A 273 -7.23 -20.96 17.90
N ILE A 274 -7.19 -21.76 16.84
CA ILE A 274 -8.33 -21.99 15.92
C ILE A 274 -9.55 -22.51 16.70
N GLU A 275 -9.35 -23.53 17.55
CA GLU A 275 -10.40 -24.08 18.41
C GLU A 275 -10.99 -23.02 19.35
N SER A 276 -10.18 -22.10 19.87
CA SER A 276 -10.64 -21.00 20.73
C SER A 276 -11.44 -19.93 19.99
N LEU A 277 -11.24 -19.79 18.67
CA LEU A 277 -12.02 -18.89 17.82
C LEU A 277 -13.38 -19.48 17.45
N MET A 278 -13.60 -20.76 17.72
CA MET A 278 -14.82 -21.50 17.42
C MET A 278 -15.62 -21.75 18.71
N CYS A 279 -16.94 -21.61 18.65
CA CYS A 279 -17.80 -22.04 19.75
C CYS A 279 -17.77 -23.58 19.91
N ASP A 280 -18.33 -24.09 21.01
CA ASP A 280 -18.45 -25.52 21.37
C ASP A 280 -19.39 -26.33 20.45
N THR A 281 -19.19 -26.22 19.14
CA THR A 281 -19.74 -27.13 18.15
C THR A 281 -18.65 -28.13 17.79
N ASP A 282 -18.70 -29.31 18.41
CA ASP A 282 -17.68 -30.36 18.29
C ASP A 282 -17.30 -30.66 16.82
N GLY A 283 -18.27 -30.63 15.90
CA GLY A 283 -18.06 -30.93 14.48
C GLY A 283 -17.16 -29.96 13.70
N PHE A 284 -16.95 -28.70 14.13
CA PHE A 284 -16.02 -27.79 13.44
C PHE A 284 -14.59 -27.88 14.01
N LYS A 285 -14.46 -28.08 15.33
CA LYS A 285 -13.15 -28.16 16.01
C LYS A 285 -12.34 -29.37 15.56
N GLU A 286 -13.02 -30.48 15.24
CA GLU A 286 -12.42 -31.72 14.70
C GLU A 286 -11.66 -31.51 13.38
N HIS A 287 -11.97 -30.46 12.62
CA HIS A 287 -11.36 -30.15 11.32
C HIS A 287 -10.41 -28.95 11.36
N SER A 288 -9.95 -28.58 12.56
CA SER A 288 -9.00 -27.48 12.77
C SER A 288 -7.67 -27.65 12.03
N ASP A 289 -7.25 -28.89 11.73
CA ASP A 289 -6.05 -29.19 10.94
C ASP A 289 -6.20 -28.79 9.47
N ILE A 290 -7.41 -28.90 8.91
CA ILE A 290 -7.71 -28.52 7.52
C ILE A 290 -7.72 -26.99 7.39
N ILE A 291 -8.21 -26.29 8.41
CA ILE A 291 -8.19 -24.83 8.49
C ILE A 291 -6.75 -24.32 8.58
N GLU A 292 -5.94 -24.95 9.42
CA GLU A 292 -4.51 -24.63 9.54
C GLU A 292 -3.79 -24.76 8.19
N VAL A 293 -4.03 -25.85 7.46
CA VAL A 293 -3.44 -26.07 6.12
C VAL A 293 -3.95 -25.05 5.10
N GLY A 294 -5.26 -24.80 5.05
CA GLY A 294 -5.88 -23.99 4.00
C GLY A 294 -5.70 -22.48 4.19
N VAL A 295 -5.80 -21.98 5.42
CA VAL A 295 -5.78 -20.53 5.71
C VAL A 295 -4.36 -20.02 5.95
N GLY A 296 -3.50 -20.86 6.55
CA GLY A 296 -2.15 -20.49 6.97
C GLY A 296 -2.09 -20.09 8.45
N ASP A 297 -1.02 -19.37 8.82
CA ASP A 297 -0.59 -19.19 10.20
C ASP A 297 -0.72 -17.75 10.74
N ASN A 298 -1.26 -16.82 9.95
CA ASN A 298 -1.50 -15.45 10.38
C ASN A 298 -2.76 -15.36 11.29
N PRO A 299 -2.64 -14.95 12.57
CA PRO A 299 -3.77 -14.88 13.50
C PRO A 299 -4.95 -14.02 13.02
N ARG A 300 -4.69 -12.88 12.39
CA ARG A 300 -5.75 -12.02 11.85
C ARG A 300 -6.49 -12.71 10.71
N MET A 301 -5.78 -13.40 9.82
CA MET A 301 -6.39 -14.19 8.75
C MET A 301 -7.27 -15.32 9.31
N LEU A 302 -6.82 -16.02 10.35
CA LEU A 302 -7.62 -17.04 11.02
C LEU A 302 -8.91 -16.46 11.64
N LYS A 303 -8.83 -15.30 12.32
CA LYS A 303 -10.02 -14.60 12.84
C LYS A 303 -10.99 -14.22 11.71
N ARG A 304 -10.49 -13.60 10.62
CA ARG A 304 -11.31 -13.23 9.46
C ARG A 304 -11.98 -14.44 8.81
N PHE A 305 -11.24 -15.52 8.63
CA PHE A 305 -11.75 -16.78 8.11
C PHE A 305 -12.87 -17.33 9.00
N THR A 306 -12.65 -17.44 10.31
CA THR A 306 -13.67 -17.97 11.23
C THR A 306 -14.95 -17.12 11.24
N ASN A 307 -14.83 -15.80 11.08
CA ASN A 307 -15.99 -14.91 10.94
C ASN A 307 -16.76 -15.16 9.64
N LEU A 308 -16.05 -15.32 8.51
CA LEU A 308 -16.67 -15.65 7.23
C LEU A 308 -17.35 -17.02 7.28
N LEU A 309 -16.68 -18.01 7.87
CA LEU A 309 -17.22 -19.37 8.08
C LEU A 309 -18.50 -19.31 8.92
N SER A 310 -18.47 -18.56 10.03
CA SER A 310 -19.60 -18.33 10.92
C SER A 310 -20.80 -17.75 10.20
N PHE A 311 -20.59 -16.72 9.38
CA PHE A 311 -21.67 -16.10 8.62
C PHE A 311 -22.20 -17.02 7.50
N THR A 312 -21.30 -17.67 6.75
CA THR A 312 -21.66 -18.60 5.65
C THR A 312 -22.52 -19.75 6.15
N VAL A 313 -22.11 -20.38 7.26
CA VAL A 313 -22.87 -21.47 7.89
C VAL A 313 -24.23 -20.99 8.36
N ARG A 314 -24.30 -19.85 9.07
CA ARG A 314 -25.58 -19.30 9.55
C ARG A 314 -26.55 -19.06 8.40
N LEU A 315 -26.07 -18.49 7.31
CA LEU A 315 -26.85 -18.17 6.15
C LEU A 315 -27.36 -19.41 5.41
N ALA A 316 -26.46 -20.34 5.11
CA ALA A 316 -26.81 -21.60 4.45
C ALA A 316 -27.77 -22.44 5.30
N GLU A 317 -27.55 -22.54 6.62
CA GLU A 317 -28.45 -23.25 7.53
C GLU A 317 -29.82 -22.58 7.64
N THR A 318 -29.90 -21.25 7.57
CA THR A 318 -31.19 -20.53 7.56
C THR A 318 -31.98 -20.87 6.30
N LEU A 319 -31.34 -20.76 5.14
CA LEU A 319 -31.98 -21.03 3.84
C LEU A 319 -32.36 -22.51 3.70
N LYS A 320 -31.49 -23.42 4.19
CA LYS A 320 -31.76 -24.85 4.28
C LYS A 320 -32.97 -25.14 5.17
N ASP A 321 -33.03 -24.55 6.37
CA ASP A 321 -34.17 -24.69 7.29
C ASP A 321 -35.47 -24.21 6.62
N ASP A 322 -35.44 -23.14 5.83
CA ASP A 322 -36.62 -22.64 5.12
C ASP A 322 -37.09 -23.59 4.00
N ILE A 323 -36.16 -24.22 3.28
CA ILE A 323 -36.48 -25.26 2.27
C ILE A 323 -37.09 -26.50 2.92
N LEU A 324 -36.47 -27.00 4.00
CA LEU A 324 -36.93 -28.21 4.69
C LEU A 324 -38.34 -28.04 5.25
N ASN A 325 -38.67 -26.84 5.71
CA ASN A 325 -39.96 -26.48 6.29
C ASN A 325 -40.99 -25.93 5.29
N ASP A 326 -40.77 -26.07 3.98
CA ASP A 326 -41.68 -25.58 2.92
C ASP A 326 -42.03 -24.07 3.02
N LYS A 327 -41.09 -23.24 3.49
CA LYS A 327 -41.28 -21.79 3.57
C LYS A 327 -40.90 -21.03 2.30
N VAL A 328 -40.38 -21.74 1.30
CA VAL A 328 -40.02 -21.23 -0.04
C VAL A 328 -41.19 -21.42 -1.01
N GLU A 329 -41.28 -20.57 -2.05
CA GLU A 329 -42.37 -20.61 -3.04
C GLU A 329 -42.43 -21.93 -3.82
N LEU A 330 -41.26 -22.50 -4.15
CA LEU A 330 -41.12 -23.77 -4.85
C LEU A 330 -40.70 -24.86 -3.86
N LYS A 331 -41.59 -25.84 -3.63
CA LYS A 331 -41.34 -26.96 -2.72
C LYS A 331 -40.35 -27.96 -3.32
N GLU A 332 -39.41 -28.43 -2.50
CA GLU A 332 -38.46 -29.48 -2.87
C GLU A 332 -39.04 -30.88 -2.67
N SER A 333 -38.53 -31.84 -3.44
CA SER A 333 -38.89 -33.25 -3.29
C SER A 333 -38.39 -33.82 -1.95
N GLU A 334 -39.07 -34.84 -1.41
CA GLU A 334 -38.64 -35.48 -0.16
C GLU A 334 -37.24 -36.11 -0.27
N ALA A 335 -36.87 -36.58 -1.48
CA ALA A 335 -35.53 -37.08 -1.77
C ALA A 335 -34.47 -35.97 -1.68
N HIS A 336 -34.76 -34.79 -2.26
CA HIS A 336 -33.88 -33.62 -2.19
C HIS A 336 -33.73 -33.09 -0.77
N LYS A 337 -34.81 -33.03 0.01
CA LYS A 337 -34.77 -32.63 1.42
C LYS A 337 -33.87 -33.55 2.25
N LYS A 338 -33.94 -34.86 2.00
CA LYS A 338 -33.06 -35.83 2.65
C LYS A 338 -31.58 -35.61 2.29
N LEU A 339 -31.28 -35.34 1.02
CA LEU A 339 -29.92 -35.01 0.59
C LEU A 339 -29.38 -33.74 1.27
N LEU A 340 -30.20 -32.68 1.39
CA LEU A 340 -29.80 -31.46 2.08
C LEU A 340 -29.46 -31.69 3.57
N GLN A 341 -30.18 -32.59 4.23
CA GLN A 341 -29.92 -32.93 5.64
C GLN A 341 -28.65 -33.76 5.83
N GLU A 342 -28.35 -34.70 4.91
CA GLU A 342 -27.23 -35.63 5.05
C GLU A 342 -25.88 -35.03 4.67
N TYR A 343 -25.83 -34.04 3.75
CA TYR A 343 -24.57 -33.63 3.11
C TYR A 343 -24.02 -32.26 3.51
N PHE A 344 -24.78 -31.39 4.18
CA PHE A 344 -24.29 -30.07 4.60
C PHE A 344 -23.49 -30.18 5.91
N THR A 345 -22.29 -30.75 5.82
CA THR A 345 -21.43 -31.04 6.98
C THR A 345 -20.50 -29.86 7.32
N PRO A 346 -20.01 -29.78 8.57
CA PRO A 346 -19.00 -28.81 8.97
C PRO A 346 -17.75 -28.79 8.07
N LEU A 347 -17.30 -29.97 7.62
CA LEU A 347 -16.12 -30.11 6.77
C LEU A 347 -16.32 -29.47 5.39
N LEU A 348 -17.48 -29.68 4.75
CA LEU A 348 -17.75 -29.07 3.45
C LEU A 348 -17.85 -27.54 3.55
N TYR A 349 -18.48 -27.02 4.62
CA TYR A 349 -18.49 -25.58 4.88
C TYR A 349 -17.08 -25.01 5.06
N ILE A 350 -16.19 -25.71 5.78
CA ILE A 350 -14.79 -25.31 5.94
C ILE A 350 -14.08 -25.28 4.58
N LYS A 351 -14.15 -26.36 3.80
CA LYS A 351 -13.49 -26.45 2.49
C LYS A 351 -13.98 -25.35 1.55
N TRP A 352 -15.29 -25.17 1.47
CA TRP A 352 -15.91 -24.13 0.65
C TRP A 352 -15.50 -22.73 1.06
N THR A 353 -15.52 -22.45 2.36
CA THR A 353 -15.09 -21.15 2.89
C THR A 353 -13.60 -20.92 2.63
N ILE A 354 -12.75 -21.95 2.68
CA ILE A 354 -11.33 -21.82 2.33
C ILE A 354 -11.18 -21.44 0.86
N ILE A 355 -11.92 -22.09 -0.04
CA ILE A 355 -11.94 -21.77 -1.47
C ILE A 355 -12.36 -20.31 -1.67
N ALA A 356 -13.49 -19.89 -1.10
CA ALA A 356 -13.98 -18.51 -1.19
C ALA A 356 -13.02 -17.48 -0.58
N PHE A 357 -12.34 -17.81 0.52
CA PHE A 357 -11.51 -16.88 1.28
C PHE A 357 -10.08 -16.72 0.73
N ARG A 358 -9.51 -17.78 0.16
CA ARG A 358 -8.10 -17.83 -0.29
C ARG A 358 -7.95 -17.89 -1.80
N TYR A 359 -8.96 -18.38 -2.51
CA TYR A 359 -8.89 -18.64 -3.96
C TYR A 359 -10.11 -18.03 -4.68
N PRO A 360 -10.27 -16.69 -4.65
CA PRO A 360 -11.47 -16.02 -5.19
C PRO A 360 -11.69 -16.29 -6.68
N GLU A 361 -10.61 -16.43 -7.47
CA GLU A 361 -10.71 -16.78 -8.89
C GLU A 361 -11.25 -18.19 -9.09
N ILE A 362 -10.72 -19.17 -8.37
CA ILE A 362 -11.20 -20.57 -8.40
C ILE A 362 -12.64 -20.65 -7.91
N HIS A 363 -12.97 -19.91 -6.85
CA HIS A 363 -14.33 -19.82 -6.34
C HIS A 363 -15.30 -19.28 -7.40
N ASN A 364 -14.92 -18.24 -8.14
CA ASN A 364 -15.74 -17.67 -9.22
C ASN A 364 -15.87 -18.63 -10.41
N ASP A 365 -14.81 -19.35 -10.77
CA ASP A 365 -14.83 -20.39 -11.80
C ASP A 365 -15.83 -21.51 -11.43
N ILE A 366 -15.81 -21.97 -10.17
CA ILE A 366 -16.74 -22.98 -9.67
C ILE A 366 -18.20 -22.49 -9.67
N LYS A 367 -18.46 -21.21 -9.37
CA LYS A 367 -19.82 -20.65 -9.46
C LYS A 367 -20.39 -20.69 -10.87
N GLY A 368 -19.55 -20.43 -11.87
CA GLY A 368 -19.95 -20.52 -13.27
C GLY A 368 -20.12 -21.96 -13.75
N ASN A 369 -19.46 -22.92 -13.09
CA ASN A 369 -19.46 -24.33 -13.47
C ASN A 369 -19.20 -25.25 -12.27
N GLY A 370 -20.26 -25.77 -11.64
CA GLY A 370 -20.15 -26.65 -10.47
C GLY A 370 -19.30 -27.91 -10.69
N LYS A 371 -19.17 -28.39 -11.94
CA LYS A 371 -18.33 -29.56 -12.29
C LYS A 371 -16.84 -29.32 -12.06
N ARG A 372 -16.42 -28.06 -12.11
CA ARG A 372 -15.04 -27.65 -11.83
C ARG A 372 -14.60 -28.05 -10.43
N LEU A 373 -15.51 -28.01 -9.45
CA LEU A 373 -15.23 -28.42 -8.08
C LEU A 373 -14.85 -29.91 -8.00
N LEU A 374 -15.53 -30.75 -8.78
CA LEU A 374 -15.26 -32.18 -8.84
C LEU A 374 -13.93 -32.49 -9.54
N GLU A 375 -13.60 -31.76 -10.60
CA GLU A 375 -12.32 -31.88 -11.28
C GLU A 375 -11.16 -31.57 -10.33
N LEU A 376 -11.23 -30.43 -9.63
CA LEU A 376 -10.21 -30.02 -8.66
C LEU A 376 -10.09 -31.03 -7.51
N GLN A 377 -11.21 -31.58 -7.03
CA GLN A 377 -11.21 -32.60 -5.99
C GLN A 377 -10.55 -33.90 -6.45
N LYS A 378 -10.79 -34.33 -7.70
CA LYS A 378 -10.14 -35.53 -8.28
C LYS A 378 -8.65 -35.32 -8.43
N MET A 379 -8.26 -34.21 -9.06
CA MET A 379 -6.85 -33.82 -9.20
C MET A 379 -6.11 -33.73 -7.87
N ALA A 380 -6.79 -33.30 -6.80
CA ALA A 380 -6.17 -33.22 -5.49
C ALA A 380 -5.95 -34.59 -4.81
N ARG A 381 -6.75 -35.60 -5.18
CA ARG A 381 -6.75 -36.94 -4.58
C ARG A 381 -5.96 -37.98 -5.38
N GLU A 382 -5.63 -37.69 -6.62
CA GLU A 382 -4.81 -38.55 -7.48
C GLU A 382 -3.31 -38.37 -7.17
N GLU A 383 -2.61 -39.48 -6.88
CA GLU A 383 -1.14 -39.57 -6.91
C GLU A 383 -0.71 -39.76 -8.37
N GLU A 384 0.37 -39.09 -8.80
CA GLU A 384 0.87 -39.10 -10.19
C GLU A 384 0.84 -40.48 -10.86
N GLU A 385 0.12 -40.64 -11.97
CA GLU A 385 0.42 -41.64 -13.02
C GLU A 385 -0.39 -41.34 -14.31
N GLU A 386 0.28 -40.73 -15.30
CA GLU A 386 0.46 -41.28 -16.67
C GLU A 386 1.07 -40.20 -17.60
N GLU A 387 2.22 -40.53 -18.20
CA GLU A 387 2.79 -39.82 -19.34
C GLU A 387 1.84 -39.91 -20.54
N GLY A 388 0.98 -38.91 -20.74
CA GLY A 388 0.11 -38.84 -21.92
C GLY A 388 -0.66 -37.53 -22.02
N GLU A 389 -0.34 -36.73 -23.04
CA GLU A 389 -1.04 -35.51 -23.48
C GLU A 389 -1.20 -34.38 -22.43
N LYS A 390 -0.19 -33.49 -22.38
CA LYS A 390 -0.32 -32.16 -21.79
C LYS A 390 -1.41 -31.35 -22.51
N LYS A 391 -2.62 -31.33 -21.96
CA LYS A 391 -3.49 -30.14 -22.01
C LYS A 391 -3.09 -29.21 -20.86
N ASP A 392 -3.21 -27.91 -21.06
CA ASP A 392 -2.86 -26.87 -20.09
C ASP A 392 -3.57 -27.11 -18.73
N ILE A 393 -2.88 -27.78 -17.80
CA ILE A 393 -3.34 -27.98 -16.44
C ILE A 393 -2.88 -26.77 -15.63
N GLN A 394 -3.83 -25.91 -15.24
CA GLN A 394 -3.61 -24.98 -14.13
C GLN A 394 -3.12 -25.78 -12.91
N VAL A 395 -1.91 -25.49 -12.45
CA VAL A 395 -1.32 -26.13 -11.27
C VAL A 395 -2.17 -25.73 -10.06
N ILE A 396 -2.75 -26.73 -9.36
CA ILE A 396 -3.48 -26.51 -8.11
C ILE A 396 -2.47 -26.15 -7.02
N ASP A 397 -2.73 -25.07 -6.27
CA ASP A 397 -1.92 -24.70 -5.11
C ASP A 397 -1.82 -25.86 -4.10
N GLU A 398 -0.61 -26.14 -3.60
CA GLU A 398 -0.35 -27.27 -2.68
C GLU A 398 -1.20 -27.22 -1.40
N ARG A 399 -1.56 -26.04 -0.89
CA ARG A 399 -2.46 -25.93 0.27
C ARG A 399 -3.88 -26.28 -0.11
N LEU A 400 -4.35 -25.81 -1.28
CA LEU A 400 -5.68 -26.19 -1.79
C LEU A 400 -5.77 -27.70 -2.04
N LYS A 401 -4.72 -28.30 -2.61
CA LYS A 401 -4.59 -29.75 -2.76
C LYS A 401 -4.71 -30.45 -1.40
N GLY A 402 -3.95 -29.99 -0.39
CA GLY A 402 -4.02 -30.52 0.97
C GLY A 402 -5.40 -30.40 1.63
N VAL A 403 -6.15 -29.34 1.32
CA VAL A 403 -7.53 -29.13 1.80
C VAL A 403 -8.51 -30.09 1.13
N LEU A 404 -8.45 -30.23 -0.19
CA LEU A 404 -9.38 -31.06 -0.97
C LEU A 404 -9.13 -32.57 -0.77
N ALA A 405 -7.87 -32.96 -0.59
CA ALA A 405 -7.45 -34.35 -0.39
C ALA A 405 -7.88 -34.93 0.97
N LYS A 406 -7.95 -34.12 2.03
CA LYS A 406 -8.25 -34.60 3.39
C LYS A 406 -9.74 -34.78 3.66
N GLY A 407 -10.09 -35.84 4.39
CA GLY A 407 -11.46 -36.10 4.87
C GLY A 407 -12.49 -36.37 3.77
N GLU A 408 -13.78 -36.18 4.07
CA GLU A 408 -14.85 -36.38 3.09
C GLU A 408 -14.80 -35.34 1.96
N GLY A 409 -15.19 -35.74 0.76
CA GLY A 409 -15.20 -34.87 -0.42
C GLY A 409 -16.58 -34.21 -0.64
N PHE A 410 -16.61 -33.19 -1.47
CA PHE A 410 -17.86 -32.69 -2.06
C PHE A 410 -18.57 -33.84 -2.83
N PRO A 411 -19.91 -33.87 -2.81
CA PRO A 411 -20.69 -34.98 -3.38
C PRO A 411 -20.57 -35.02 -4.90
N ASP A 412 -20.52 -36.23 -5.49
CA ASP A 412 -20.53 -36.44 -6.95
C ASP A 412 -21.94 -36.32 -7.57
N ASP A 413 -22.76 -35.38 -7.08
CA ASP A 413 -24.11 -35.11 -7.55
C ASP A 413 -24.24 -33.66 -7.99
N ASP A 414 -24.46 -33.44 -9.29
CA ASP A 414 -24.50 -32.10 -9.91
C ASP A 414 -25.56 -31.19 -9.23
N TRP A 415 -26.74 -31.73 -8.93
CA TRP A 415 -27.82 -30.96 -8.30
C TRP A 415 -27.44 -30.52 -6.89
N LEU A 416 -26.85 -31.42 -6.10
CA LEU A 416 -26.46 -31.14 -4.74
C LEU A 416 -25.30 -30.13 -4.66
N ILE A 417 -24.35 -30.18 -5.60
CA ILE A 417 -23.28 -29.19 -5.73
C ILE A 417 -23.87 -27.81 -6.05
N GLU A 418 -24.69 -27.72 -7.11
CA GLU A 418 -25.32 -26.46 -7.50
C GLU A 418 -26.15 -25.87 -6.34
N ARG A 419 -26.86 -26.74 -5.62
CA ARG A 419 -27.64 -26.33 -4.46
C ARG A 419 -26.78 -25.87 -3.28
N PHE A 420 -25.66 -26.54 -3.03
CA PHE A 420 -24.70 -26.16 -1.99
C PHE A 420 -24.06 -24.80 -2.30
N ILE A 421 -23.63 -24.59 -3.54
CA ILE A 421 -23.12 -23.30 -4.02
C ILE A 421 -24.17 -22.21 -3.80
N HIS A 422 -25.41 -22.43 -4.28
CA HIS A 422 -26.49 -21.45 -4.16
C HIS A 422 -26.81 -21.06 -2.71
N LEU A 423 -26.85 -22.02 -1.78
CA LEU A 423 -27.19 -21.75 -0.37
C LEU A 423 -26.05 -21.03 0.38
N THR A 424 -24.83 -21.06 -0.15
CA THR A 424 -23.66 -20.41 0.46
C THR A 424 -23.27 -19.10 -0.24
N GLU A 425 -23.93 -18.77 -1.37
CA GLU A 425 -23.55 -17.71 -2.31
C GLU A 425 -23.80 -16.27 -1.84
N SER A 426 -24.57 -16.06 -0.79
CA SER A 426 -24.95 -14.71 -0.33
C SER A 426 -23.85 -13.96 0.45
N THR A 427 -22.60 -14.39 0.31
CA THR A 427 -21.42 -13.83 1.00
C THR A 427 -20.45 -13.07 0.11
N VAL A 428 -20.67 -13.01 -1.20
CA VAL A 428 -19.82 -12.21 -2.09
C VAL A 428 -20.71 -11.32 -2.95
N VAL A 429 -20.48 -10.01 -2.86
CA VAL A 429 -21.07 -9.00 -3.74
C VAL A 429 -20.82 -9.42 -5.18
N VAL A 430 -21.88 -9.82 -5.88
CA VAL A 430 -21.91 -9.95 -7.33
C VAL A 430 -23.03 -9.02 -7.79
N LYS A 431 -22.62 -7.93 -8.44
CA LYS A 431 -23.51 -7.16 -9.30
C LYS A 431 -23.84 -8.01 -10.53
N GLU A 432 -25.03 -7.72 -11.05
CA GLU A 432 -25.54 -8.02 -12.40
C GLU A 432 -26.47 -9.23 -12.60
N ARG A 433 -27.56 -8.92 -13.32
CA ARG A 433 -28.83 -9.65 -13.45
C ARG A 433 -28.91 -10.33 -14.82
N GLU A 434 -29.73 -11.37 -14.90
CA GLU A 434 -30.06 -12.17 -16.10
C GLU A 434 -30.45 -11.38 -17.36
N SER A 435 -30.82 -10.10 -17.27
CA SER A 435 -31.04 -9.23 -18.44
C SER A 435 -29.77 -8.98 -19.25
N GLU A 436 -28.59 -9.11 -18.65
CA GLU A 436 -27.33 -8.93 -19.36
C GLU A 436 -26.98 -10.12 -20.26
N LYS A 437 -27.36 -11.36 -19.95
CA LYS A 437 -27.03 -12.53 -20.78
C LYS A 437 -27.65 -12.46 -22.17
N GLU A 438 -28.92 -12.04 -22.28
CA GLU A 438 -29.56 -11.87 -23.59
C GLU A 438 -28.97 -10.68 -24.36
N THR A 439 -28.63 -9.61 -23.64
CA THR A 439 -28.03 -8.40 -24.20
C THR A 439 -26.61 -8.67 -24.70
N GLU A 440 -25.79 -9.38 -23.93
CA GLU A 440 -24.46 -9.87 -24.30
C GLU A 440 -24.52 -10.77 -25.53
N THR A 441 -25.49 -11.68 -25.60
CA THR A 441 -25.66 -12.56 -26.77
C THR A 441 -25.93 -11.76 -28.06
N VAL A 442 -26.70 -10.67 -27.97
CA VAL A 442 -26.95 -9.78 -29.11
C VAL A 442 -25.69 -8.98 -29.47
N ILE A 443 -25.00 -8.44 -28.46
CA ILE A 443 -23.73 -7.70 -28.64
C ILE A 443 -22.67 -8.59 -29.29
N GLU A 444 -22.53 -9.84 -28.84
CA GLU A 444 -21.54 -10.79 -29.30
C GLU A 444 -21.77 -11.17 -30.77
N LYS A 445 -23.01 -11.50 -31.15
CA LYS A 445 -23.38 -11.77 -32.55
C LYS A 445 -23.14 -10.58 -33.48
N VAL A 446 -23.40 -9.36 -33.02
CA VAL A 446 -23.17 -8.14 -33.82
C VAL A 446 -21.67 -7.93 -34.00
N SER A 447 -20.88 -8.07 -32.92
CA SER A 447 -19.42 -7.96 -32.94
C SER A 447 -18.73 -9.01 -33.82
N GLU A 448 -19.34 -10.17 -34.07
CA GLU A 448 -18.80 -11.21 -34.98
C GLU A 448 -19.01 -10.87 -36.46
N THR A 449 -20.05 -10.11 -36.79
CA THR A 449 -20.34 -9.67 -38.16
C THR A 449 -19.52 -8.46 -38.61
N VAL A 450 -18.88 -7.75 -37.69
CA VAL A 450 -18.00 -6.61 -37.99
C VAL A 450 -16.59 -7.16 -38.20
N SER A 451 -16.05 -7.07 -39.43
CA SER A 451 -14.68 -7.49 -39.70
C SER A 451 -13.67 -6.54 -39.06
N GLU A 452 -12.48 -7.05 -38.71
CA GLU A 452 -11.34 -6.29 -38.14
C GLU A 452 -10.91 -5.06 -38.98
N THR A 453 -11.28 -4.99 -40.26
CA THR A 453 -10.97 -3.86 -41.16
C THR A 453 -12.18 -2.98 -41.51
N ALA A 454 -13.26 -3.02 -40.72
CA ALA A 454 -14.49 -2.30 -41.05
C ALA A 454 -14.31 -0.77 -40.94
N SER A 455 -14.76 -0.03 -41.96
CA SER A 455 -14.79 1.43 -41.92
C SER A 455 -15.74 1.95 -40.84
N GLU A 456 -15.48 3.13 -40.27
CA GLU A 456 -16.32 3.79 -39.25
C GLU A 456 -17.82 3.82 -39.60
N LYS A 457 -18.16 4.07 -40.86
CA LYS A 457 -19.56 4.01 -41.37
C LYS A 457 -20.21 2.62 -41.32
N ALA A 458 -19.43 1.56 -41.36
CA ALA A 458 -19.93 0.19 -41.26
C ALA A 458 -20.18 -0.20 -39.80
N ILE A 459 -19.37 0.34 -38.88
CA ILE A 459 -19.53 0.18 -37.43
C ILE A 459 -20.80 0.90 -36.96
N GLU A 460 -21.00 2.16 -37.37
CA GLU A 460 -22.23 2.91 -37.05
C GLU A 460 -23.49 2.16 -37.51
N LYS A 461 -23.46 1.60 -38.73
CA LYS A 461 -24.59 0.84 -39.27
C LYS A 461 -24.86 -0.47 -38.51
N ALA A 462 -23.82 -1.12 -38.00
CA ALA A 462 -23.95 -2.33 -37.18
C ALA A 462 -24.53 -2.02 -35.80
N ILE A 463 -24.11 -0.90 -35.19
CA ILE A 463 -24.66 -0.38 -33.93
C ILE A 463 -26.15 -0.04 -34.11
N GLU A 464 -26.50 0.68 -35.17
CA GLU A 464 -27.90 1.04 -35.47
C GLU A 464 -28.79 -0.20 -35.61
N THR A 465 -28.30 -1.24 -36.31
CA THR A 465 -29.02 -2.51 -36.47
C THR A 465 -29.18 -3.29 -35.14
N ALA A 466 -28.19 -3.19 -34.24
CA ALA A 466 -28.23 -3.82 -32.93
C ALA A 466 -29.23 -3.12 -32.00
N SER A 467 -29.20 -1.78 -31.99
CA SER A 467 -30.12 -0.94 -31.24
C SER A 467 -31.57 -1.14 -31.69
N GLU A 468 -31.84 -1.28 -33.00
CA GLU A 468 -33.18 -1.60 -33.51
C GLU A 468 -33.70 -2.94 -32.95
N LYS A 469 -32.89 -4.00 -32.98
CA LYS A 469 -33.27 -5.33 -32.47
C LYS A 469 -33.54 -5.38 -30.96
N VAL A 470 -32.84 -4.54 -30.20
CA VAL A 470 -33.06 -4.40 -28.75
C VAL A 470 -34.29 -3.53 -28.47
N SER A 471 -34.52 -2.46 -29.25
CA SER A 471 -35.69 -1.59 -29.11
C SER A 471 -37.04 -2.30 -29.32
N GLU A 472 -37.08 -3.35 -30.15
CA GLU A 472 -38.30 -4.16 -30.35
C GLU A 472 -38.69 -4.99 -29.10
N LYS A 473 -37.79 -5.16 -28.14
CA LYS A 473 -37.98 -6.03 -26.96
C LYS A 473 -37.76 -5.34 -25.61
N ALA A 474 -37.04 -4.22 -25.58
CA ALA A 474 -36.55 -3.53 -24.40
C ALA A 474 -36.70 -2.00 -24.55
N GLY A 475 -36.79 -1.28 -23.43
CA GLY A 475 -37.09 0.17 -23.41
C GLY A 475 -35.91 1.08 -23.80
N GLU A 476 -36.19 2.36 -24.09
CA GLU A 476 -35.22 3.35 -24.62
C GLU A 476 -33.90 3.49 -23.81
N LYS A 477 -33.92 3.24 -22.50
CA LYS A 477 -32.71 3.28 -21.66
C LYS A 477 -31.76 2.10 -21.91
N GLU A 478 -32.29 0.92 -22.21
CA GLU A 478 -31.45 -0.26 -22.48
C GLU A 478 -30.80 -0.14 -23.85
N THR A 479 -31.48 0.47 -24.83
CA THR A 479 -30.91 0.69 -26.18
C THR A 479 -29.69 1.60 -26.21
N GLU A 480 -29.63 2.60 -25.32
CA GLU A 480 -28.48 3.52 -25.21
C GLU A 480 -27.26 2.81 -24.62
N THR A 481 -27.49 1.98 -23.59
CA THR A 481 -26.47 1.12 -22.95
C THR A 481 -25.96 0.04 -23.91
N VAL A 482 -26.81 -0.52 -24.77
CA VAL A 482 -26.37 -1.46 -25.80
C VAL A 482 -25.51 -0.77 -26.86
N SER A 483 -25.87 0.42 -27.31
CA SER A 483 -25.04 1.15 -28.28
C SER A 483 -23.65 1.46 -27.74
N GLU A 484 -23.52 1.81 -26.45
CA GLU A 484 -22.23 2.01 -25.79
C GLU A 484 -21.44 0.69 -25.66
N LYS A 485 -22.06 -0.40 -25.18
CA LYS A 485 -21.37 -1.70 -25.02
C LYS A 485 -20.98 -2.35 -26.36
N VAL A 486 -21.77 -2.17 -27.43
CA VAL A 486 -21.39 -2.63 -28.79
C VAL A 486 -20.21 -1.81 -29.30
N ARG A 487 -20.22 -0.49 -29.07
CA ARG A 487 -19.14 0.39 -29.47
C ARG A 487 -17.84 0.03 -28.74
N GLU A 488 -17.90 -0.18 -27.42
CA GLU A 488 -16.78 -0.62 -26.59
C GLU A 488 -16.20 -1.96 -27.08
N LYS A 489 -17.03 -3.00 -27.32
CA LYS A 489 -16.54 -4.30 -27.84
C LYS A 489 -16.03 -4.25 -29.28
N VAL A 490 -16.54 -3.36 -30.12
CA VAL A 490 -16.03 -3.16 -31.49
C VAL A 490 -14.70 -2.39 -31.47
N GLU A 491 -14.56 -1.43 -30.55
CA GLU A 491 -13.31 -0.72 -30.28
C GLU A 491 -12.26 -1.64 -29.61
N ASP A 492 -12.66 -2.59 -28.77
CA ASP A 492 -11.79 -3.61 -28.14
C ASP A 492 -11.30 -4.68 -29.14
N LYS A 493 -12.09 -4.98 -30.18
CA LYS A 493 -11.68 -5.85 -31.30
C LYS A 493 -10.80 -5.14 -32.33
N ALA A 494 -10.70 -3.81 -32.29
CA ALA A 494 -9.62 -3.15 -32.97
C ALA A 494 -8.35 -3.45 -32.16
N GLU A 495 -7.48 -4.31 -32.69
CA GLU A 495 -6.16 -4.58 -32.09
C GLU A 495 -5.52 -3.27 -31.59
N PRO A 496 -4.77 -3.28 -30.47
CA PRO A 496 -3.93 -2.14 -30.12
C PRO A 496 -3.13 -1.80 -31.37
N GLN A 497 -3.32 -0.59 -31.91
CA GLN A 497 -2.56 -0.18 -33.07
C GLN A 497 -1.10 -0.41 -32.71
N VAL A 498 -0.48 -1.41 -33.33
CA VAL A 498 0.96 -1.58 -33.30
C VAL A 498 1.46 -0.29 -33.95
N TYR A 499 1.82 0.69 -33.12
CA TYR A 499 2.34 1.98 -33.55
C TYR A 499 3.64 1.69 -34.30
N SER A 500 3.51 1.45 -35.60
CA SER A 500 4.59 1.15 -36.53
C SER A 500 5.34 2.41 -36.98
N GLN A 501 5.04 3.55 -36.36
CA GLN A 501 5.71 4.80 -36.64
C GLN A 501 7.06 4.82 -35.92
N ARG A 502 8.15 4.96 -36.69
CA ARG A 502 9.47 5.26 -36.15
C ARG A 502 9.46 6.67 -35.59
N HIS A 503 9.19 6.82 -34.31
CA HIS A 503 9.37 8.07 -33.59
C HIS A 503 10.86 8.32 -33.31
N LYS A 504 11.21 9.60 -33.20
CA LYS A 504 12.55 10.08 -32.84
C LYS A 504 12.43 11.05 -31.65
N PRO A 505 13.49 11.21 -30.83
CA PRO A 505 13.49 12.16 -29.72
C PRO A 505 13.04 13.56 -30.15
N GLY A 506 12.05 14.11 -29.46
CA GLY A 506 11.42 15.40 -29.76
C GLY A 506 10.12 15.32 -30.57
N ASP A 507 9.76 14.15 -31.12
CA ASP A 507 8.42 13.94 -31.64
C ASP A 507 7.39 14.00 -30.49
N MET A 508 6.20 14.49 -30.79
CA MET A 508 5.08 14.56 -29.85
C MET A 508 3.86 13.84 -30.40
N VAL A 509 3.01 13.33 -29.51
CA VAL A 509 1.74 12.71 -29.87
C VAL A 509 0.56 13.49 -29.28
N LEU A 510 -0.56 13.48 -30.01
CA LEU A 510 -1.80 14.16 -29.61
C LEU A 510 -2.54 13.29 -28.60
N ILE A 511 -2.85 13.86 -27.44
CA ILE A 511 -3.80 13.31 -26.48
C ILE A 511 -5.14 14.05 -26.65
N PRO A 512 -6.21 13.34 -27.04
CA PRO A 512 -7.51 13.96 -27.25
C PRO A 512 -8.15 14.38 -25.93
N LYS A 513 -8.89 15.49 -25.95
CA LYS A 513 -9.77 15.89 -24.85
C LYS A 513 -10.81 14.82 -24.54
N GLY A 514 -11.27 14.81 -23.31
CA GLY A 514 -12.34 13.93 -22.85
C GLY A 514 -12.01 13.22 -21.54
N ARG A 515 -12.96 12.40 -21.12
CA ARG A 515 -12.94 11.71 -19.84
C ARG A 515 -11.95 10.56 -19.80
N PHE A 516 -11.39 10.31 -18.63
CA PHE A 516 -10.56 9.15 -18.35
C PHE A 516 -10.64 8.77 -16.87
N ILE A 517 -10.23 7.55 -16.56
CA ILE A 517 -10.18 7.03 -15.18
C ILE A 517 -8.84 7.40 -14.54
N TYR A 518 -8.88 8.34 -13.60
CA TYR A 518 -7.72 8.92 -12.91
C TYR A 518 -7.50 8.31 -11.51
N GLY A 519 -6.22 8.15 -11.17
CA GLY A 519 -5.75 7.74 -9.85
C GLY A 519 -6.06 6.29 -9.50
N GLU A 520 -5.59 5.89 -8.33
CA GLU A 520 -5.78 4.52 -7.81
C GLU A 520 -7.21 4.25 -7.35
N ALA A 521 -7.91 5.30 -6.90
CA ALA A 521 -9.34 5.25 -6.57
C ALA A 521 -10.25 5.10 -7.81
N LYS A 522 -9.69 5.23 -9.03
CA LYS A 522 -10.39 5.15 -10.31
C LYS A 522 -11.54 6.16 -10.41
N GLU A 523 -11.23 7.42 -10.16
CA GLU A 523 -12.18 8.53 -10.26
C GLU A 523 -12.34 8.95 -11.73
N GLU A 524 -13.55 9.38 -12.12
CA GLU A 524 -13.75 9.97 -13.45
C GLU A 524 -13.23 11.41 -13.45
N GLU A 525 -12.21 11.67 -14.28
CA GLU A 525 -11.69 13.01 -14.54
C GLU A 525 -11.88 13.40 -16.01
N ASP A 526 -11.94 14.70 -16.29
CA ASP A 526 -12.14 15.25 -17.63
C ASP A 526 -11.09 16.30 -17.96
N ILE A 527 -10.32 16.07 -19.04
CA ILE A 527 -9.43 17.08 -19.61
C ILE A 527 -10.15 17.68 -20.82
N ASP A 528 -10.59 18.93 -20.70
CA ASP A 528 -11.49 19.59 -21.66
C ASP A 528 -10.80 20.16 -22.91
N TYR A 529 -9.49 19.96 -23.03
CA TYR A 529 -8.67 20.39 -24.17
C TYR A 529 -7.76 19.28 -24.72
N ASP A 530 -7.47 19.40 -26.01
CA ASP A 530 -6.47 18.56 -26.68
C ASP A 530 -5.07 19.11 -26.35
N TYR A 531 -4.12 18.23 -26.08
CA TYR A 531 -2.72 18.62 -25.90
C TYR A 531 -1.79 17.62 -26.57
N TYR A 532 -0.57 18.06 -26.86
CA TYR A 532 0.51 17.21 -27.33
C TYR A 532 1.46 16.93 -26.17
N ILE A 533 1.96 15.71 -26.08
CA ILE A 533 3.00 15.31 -25.13
C ILE A 533 4.17 14.69 -25.88
N ASP A 534 5.41 14.91 -25.42
CA ASP A 534 6.57 14.26 -26.02
C ASP A 534 6.42 12.73 -25.96
N VAL A 535 6.80 12.08 -27.06
CA VAL A 535 6.76 10.62 -27.20
C VAL A 535 7.76 9.96 -26.24
N PHE A 536 8.92 10.57 -26.06
CA PHE A 536 10.00 10.11 -25.18
C PHE A 536 10.33 11.17 -24.12
N PRO A 537 10.95 10.79 -22.99
CA PRO A 537 11.60 11.75 -22.10
C PRO A 537 12.61 12.62 -22.85
N VAL A 538 12.89 13.82 -22.33
CA VAL A 538 13.93 14.69 -22.89
C VAL A 538 15.30 14.00 -22.78
N THR A 539 15.97 13.85 -23.92
CA THR A 539 17.27 13.16 -23.99
C THR A 539 18.45 14.05 -23.63
N ASN A 540 19.59 13.47 -23.28
CA ASN A 540 20.85 14.19 -23.09
C ASN A 540 21.23 15.04 -24.32
N LYS A 541 20.98 14.53 -25.53
CA LYS A 541 21.23 15.27 -26.78
C LYS A 541 20.36 16.51 -26.89
N GLN A 542 19.06 16.41 -26.61
CA GLN A 542 18.16 17.58 -26.63
C GLN A 542 18.54 18.58 -25.54
N TYR A 543 18.83 18.11 -24.33
CA TYR A 543 19.25 18.98 -23.23
C TYR A 543 20.59 19.66 -23.51
N LYS A 544 21.48 19.01 -24.26
CA LYS A 544 22.76 19.61 -24.68
C LYS A 544 22.56 20.82 -25.59
N GLU A 545 21.59 20.79 -26.49
CA GLU A 545 21.26 21.97 -27.32
C GLU A 545 20.85 23.17 -26.46
N PHE A 546 20.00 22.93 -25.45
CA PHE A 546 19.61 23.94 -24.47
C PHE A 546 20.81 24.51 -23.71
N VAL A 547 21.67 23.64 -23.18
CA VAL A 547 22.87 24.01 -22.43
C VAL A 547 23.84 24.83 -23.30
N ASP A 548 24.04 24.43 -24.55
CA ASP A 548 24.96 25.11 -25.47
C ASP A 548 24.41 26.48 -25.92
N GLU A 549 23.11 26.61 -26.17
CA GLU A 549 22.50 27.87 -26.62
C GLU A 549 22.28 28.89 -25.49
N THR A 550 21.96 28.43 -24.27
CA THR A 550 21.69 29.30 -23.12
C THR A 550 22.91 29.55 -22.24
N ASN A 551 24.02 28.85 -22.50
CA ASN A 551 25.21 28.85 -21.65
C ASN A 551 24.90 28.49 -20.18
N ARG A 552 23.92 27.62 -19.96
CA ARG A 552 23.61 27.07 -18.63
C ARG A 552 24.69 26.09 -18.18
N ASP A 553 24.75 25.82 -16.87
CA ASP A 553 25.60 24.77 -16.33
C ASP A 553 25.12 23.39 -16.81
N VAL A 554 26.07 22.47 -16.97
CA VAL A 554 25.76 21.09 -17.35
C VAL A 554 25.23 20.30 -16.15
N PRO A 555 24.38 19.28 -16.33
CA PRO A 555 24.00 18.36 -15.26
C PRO A 555 25.22 17.69 -14.65
N TYR A 556 25.55 18.03 -13.40
CA TYR A 556 26.77 17.58 -12.73
C TYR A 556 26.60 17.54 -11.21
N ARG A 557 27.20 16.51 -10.60
CA ARG A 557 27.37 16.35 -9.15
C ARG A 557 28.75 15.75 -8.86
N GLU A 558 29.42 16.22 -7.81
CA GLU A 558 30.77 15.75 -7.47
C GLU A 558 30.72 14.45 -6.65
N GLU A 559 29.55 14.15 -6.09
CA GLU A 559 29.31 12.99 -5.26
C GLU A 559 29.38 11.69 -6.08
N GLY A 560 30.06 10.67 -5.53
CA GLY A 560 30.33 9.43 -6.27
C GLY A 560 29.09 8.66 -6.73
N TRP A 561 27.92 8.85 -6.11
CA TRP A 561 26.67 8.24 -6.56
C TRP A 561 26.18 8.80 -7.90
N ALA A 562 26.62 10.01 -8.28
CA ALA A 562 26.26 10.66 -9.53
C ALA A 562 27.31 10.54 -10.63
N GLU A 563 28.49 9.98 -10.32
CA GLU A 563 29.64 9.88 -11.23
C GLU A 563 29.26 9.33 -12.62
N PRO A 564 28.48 8.23 -12.76
CA PRO A 564 28.20 7.68 -14.08
C PRO A 564 27.34 8.59 -14.98
N TYR A 565 26.55 9.47 -14.36
CA TYR A 565 25.54 10.31 -14.99
C TYR A 565 25.98 11.77 -15.13
N SER A 566 27.00 12.19 -14.37
CA SER A 566 27.51 13.56 -14.39
C SER A 566 28.20 13.87 -15.71
N TRP A 567 27.89 15.05 -16.26
CA TRP A 567 28.52 15.53 -17.49
C TRP A 567 29.89 16.12 -17.18
N GLU A 568 30.80 16.03 -18.14
CA GLU A 568 32.12 16.65 -18.05
C GLU A 568 31.98 18.17 -18.18
N ARG A 569 32.38 18.91 -17.13
CA ARG A 569 32.13 20.36 -17.04
C ARG A 569 32.95 21.17 -18.04
N GLU A 570 34.21 20.81 -18.23
CA GLU A 570 35.15 21.54 -19.07
C GLU A 570 34.83 21.38 -20.56
N SER A 571 34.53 20.15 -21.00
CA SER A 571 34.13 19.87 -22.38
C SER A 571 32.63 20.08 -22.63
N ARG A 572 31.83 20.22 -21.58
CA ARG A 572 30.36 20.37 -21.62
C ARG A 572 29.67 19.22 -22.36
N THR A 573 30.09 17.99 -22.07
CA THR A 573 29.64 16.77 -22.77
C THR A 573 29.13 15.73 -21.77
N TYR A 574 28.02 15.08 -22.11
CA TYR A 574 27.58 13.84 -21.47
C TYR A 574 28.49 12.66 -21.84
N ARG A 575 28.33 11.54 -21.11
CA ARG A 575 29.09 10.30 -21.32
C ARG A 575 28.90 9.75 -22.74
N GLU A 576 29.97 9.25 -23.34
CA GLU A 576 29.88 8.63 -24.68
C GLU A 576 28.87 7.48 -24.70
N GLY A 577 28.02 7.45 -25.73
CA GLY A 577 26.97 6.43 -25.89
C GLY A 577 25.65 6.73 -25.18
N THR A 578 25.51 7.85 -24.45
CA THR A 578 24.27 8.18 -23.74
C THR A 578 23.47 9.32 -24.37
N SER A 579 23.66 9.59 -25.67
CA SER A 579 23.00 10.69 -26.39
C SER A 579 21.49 10.63 -26.31
N ASP A 580 20.95 9.43 -26.54
CA ASP A 580 19.50 9.18 -26.61
C ASP A 580 18.96 8.58 -25.30
N HIS A 581 19.74 8.62 -24.22
CA HIS A 581 19.25 8.35 -22.86
C HIS A 581 18.53 9.58 -22.32
N PRO A 582 17.55 9.40 -21.40
CA PRO A 582 16.91 10.51 -20.71
C PRO A 582 17.96 11.35 -19.96
N VAL A 583 17.79 12.67 -19.99
CA VAL A 583 18.57 13.56 -19.13
C VAL A 583 18.13 13.36 -17.68
N VAL A 584 19.11 13.25 -16.80
CA VAL A 584 18.95 13.16 -15.34
C VAL A 584 19.87 14.17 -14.67
N LEU A 585 19.87 14.23 -13.34
CA LEU A 585 20.57 15.27 -12.58
C LEU A 585 20.07 16.68 -12.94
N VAL A 586 18.76 16.80 -13.17
CA VAL A 586 18.07 18.08 -13.44
C VAL A 586 17.00 18.32 -12.37
N SER A 587 16.93 19.55 -11.87
CA SER A 587 15.87 19.95 -10.94
C SER A 587 14.56 20.22 -11.69
N TYR A 588 13.45 20.35 -10.96
CA TYR A 588 12.19 20.80 -11.55
C TYR A 588 12.36 22.17 -12.23
N ASN A 589 13.12 23.09 -11.60
CA ASN A 589 13.37 24.42 -12.16
C ASN A 589 14.19 24.36 -13.46
N ASP A 590 15.14 23.43 -13.58
CA ASP A 590 15.88 23.19 -14.81
C ASP A 590 14.98 22.66 -15.93
N ALA A 591 14.04 21.77 -15.59
CA ALA A 591 13.06 21.24 -16.53
C ALA A 591 12.10 22.34 -17.03
N VAL A 592 11.63 23.21 -16.12
CA VAL A 592 10.82 24.39 -16.46
C VAL A 592 11.58 25.36 -17.37
N ASP A 593 12.85 25.63 -17.08
CA ASP A 593 13.65 26.54 -17.90
C ASP A 593 13.96 25.95 -19.29
N PHE A 594 14.12 24.62 -19.40
CA PHE A 594 14.19 23.94 -20.69
C PHE A 594 12.89 24.11 -21.49
N CYS A 595 11.72 23.92 -20.86
CA CYS A 595 10.42 24.15 -21.51
C CYS A 595 10.30 25.59 -22.04
N LYS A 596 10.67 26.60 -21.24
CA LYS A 596 10.67 28.01 -21.66
C LYS A 596 11.59 28.25 -22.86
N TRP A 597 12.81 27.71 -22.84
CA TRP A 597 13.73 27.83 -23.97
C TRP A 597 13.16 27.18 -25.23
N ARG A 598 12.57 25.99 -25.11
CA ARG A 598 11.92 25.30 -26.24
C ARG A 598 10.76 26.13 -26.79
N THR A 599 9.99 26.78 -25.91
CA THR A 599 8.95 27.74 -26.30
C THR A 599 9.48 28.88 -27.15
N GLU A 600 10.59 29.50 -26.73
CA GLU A 600 11.23 30.59 -27.49
C GLU A 600 11.81 30.11 -28.82
N LYS A 601 12.40 28.90 -28.84
CA LYS A 601 13.06 28.32 -30.02
C LYS A 601 12.07 27.84 -31.09
N GLU A 602 10.99 27.20 -30.68
CA GLU A 602 10.02 26.56 -31.59
C GLU A 602 8.73 27.38 -31.82
N GLY A 603 8.47 28.40 -30.99
CA GLY A 603 7.29 29.28 -31.15
C GLY A 603 5.96 28.67 -30.71
N GLU A 604 6.01 27.57 -29.97
CA GLU A 604 4.87 26.87 -29.37
C GLU A 604 4.96 26.89 -27.84
N ASP A 605 3.84 26.88 -27.12
CA ASP A 605 3.84 27.02 -25.65
C ASP A 605 4.13 25.68 -24.95
N PHE A 606 5.41 25.38 -24.76
CA PHE A 606 5.89 24.20 -24.04
C PHE A 606 5.93 24.42 -22.53
N ARG A 607 5.50 23.41 -21.79
CA ARG A 607 5.52 23.34 -20.33
C ARG A 607 5.69 21.89 -19.86
N LEU A 608 5.80 21.68 -18.56
CA LEU A 608 5.68 20.34 -17.97
C LEU A 608 4.21 19.87 -17.99
N PRO A 609 3.95 18.55 -18.11
CA PRO A 609 2.61 18.01 -17.98
C PRO A 609 2.07 18.26 -16.57
N THR A 610 0.75 18.38 -16.41
CA THR A 610 0.14 18.12 -15.09
C THR A 610 0.17 16.62 -14.79
N GLU A 611 -0.05 16.24 -13.54
CA GLU A 611 -0.17 14.83 -13.15
C GLU A 611 -1.27 14.11 -13.94
N GLU A 612 -2.42 14.75 -14.12
CA GLU A 612 -3.58 14.22 -14.83
C GLU A 612 -3.29 14.05 -16.32
N GLU A 613 -2.61 15.01 -16.95
CA GLU A 613 -2.16 14.89 -18.33
C GLU A 613 -1.19 13.73 -18.50
N TRP A 614 -0.19 13.67 -17.63
CA TRP A 614 0.81 12.60 -17.66
C TRP A 614 0.14 11.22 -17.54
N GLU A 615 -0.78 11.07 -16.57
CA GLU A 615 -1.45 9.80 -16.32
C GLU A 615 -2.35 9.39 -17.49
N LYS A 616 -3.14 10.32 -18.03
CA LYS A 616 -3.97 10.05 -19.21
C LYS A 616 -3.12 9.60 -20.39
N ALA A 617 -2.01 10.27 -20.66
CA ALA A 617 -1.07 9.88 -21.71
C ALA A 617 -0.47 8.48 -21.50
N ALA A 618 -0.27 8.07 -20.23
CA ALA A 618 0.29 6.77 -19.87
C ALA A 618 -0.70 5.62 -20.04
N ARG A 619 -1.95 5.78 -19.57
CA ARG A 619 -2.90 4.67 -19.44
C ARG A 619 -4.09 4.72 -20.38
N GLY A 620 -4.32 5.80 -21.11
CA GLY A 620 -5.55 5.91 -21.91
C GLY A 620 -6.77 6.24 -21.05
N VAL A 621 -7.93 5.69 -21.44
CA VAL A 621 -9.23 5.98 -20.80
C VAL A 621 -9.75 4.86 -19.92
N ASP A 622 -9.17 3.65 -20.02
CA ASP A 622 -9.73 2.40 -19.48
C ASP A 622 -9.28 2.05 -18.05
N GLY A 623 -8.36 2.83 -17.48
CA GLY A 623 -7.92 2.60 -16.12
C GLY A 623 -6.82 1.54 -15.96
N ARG A 624 -6.10 1.16 -17.03
CA ARG A 624 -5.04 0.13 -16.98
C ARG A 624 -3.89 0.46 -16.03
N MET A 625 -3.29 -0.60 -15.46
CA MET A 625 -2.26 -0.49 -14.44
C MET A 625 -0.89 -0.03 -14.99
N TYR A 626 -0.51 -0.52 -16.17
CA TYR A 626 0.71 -0.19 -16.91
C TYR A 626 0.34 0.30 -18.31
N PRO A 627 1.22 1.00 -19.04
CA PRO A 627 0.91 1.52 -20.37
C PRO A 627 0.39 0.44 -21.34
N TRP A 628 0.94 -0.77 -21.24
CA TRP A 628 0.60 -1.91 -22.08
C TRP A 628 -0.56 -2.78 -21.58
N GLY A 629 -1.06 -2.58 -20.35
CA GLY A 629 -2.13 -3.41 -19.79
C GLY A 629 -2.06 -3.58 -18.27
N ASN A 630 -2.74 -4.59 -17.74
CA ASN A 630 -2.82 -4.84 -16.30
C ASN A 630 -1.78 -5.84 -15.77
N ASP A 631 -1.27 -6.70 -16.65
CA ASP A 631 -0.29 -7.72 -16.27
C ASP A 631 1.13 -7.14 -16.33
N PHE A 632 1.84 -7.23 -15.20
CA PHE A 632 3.21 -6.77 -15.12
C PHE A 632 4.15 -7.70 -15.90
N ASP A 633 4.94 -7.12 -16.81
CA ASP A 633 6.05 -7.80 -17.48
C ASP A 633 7.30 -6.93 -17.41
N TYR A 634 8.28 -7.36 -16.63
CA TYR A 634 9.55 -6.65 -16.45
C TYR A 634 10.36 -6.50 -17.75
N LYS A 635 9.99 -7.20 -18.83
CA LYS A 635 10.64 -7.07 -20.15
C LYS A 635 10.12 -5.89 -20.96
N MET A 636 9.09 -5.20 -20.49
CA MET A 636 8.45 -4.08 -21.20
C MET A 636 8.95 -2.70 -20.73
N LEU A 637 9.85 -2.66 -19.74
CA LEU A 637 10.38 -1.40 -19.18
C LEU A 637 11.80 -1.57 -18.65
N ASN A 638 12.45 -0.43 -18.38
CA ASN A 638 13.70 -0.39 -17.63
C ASN A 638 13.41 -0.20 -16.13
N CYS A 639 13.53 -1.25 -15.32
CA CYS A 639 13.31 -1.22 -13.87
C CYS A 639 14.24 -2.22 -13.17
N ALA A 640 14.21 -2.28 -11.83
CA ALA A 640 15.03 -3.20 -11.06
C ALA A 640 14.79 -4.67 -11.45
N ASP A 641 13.52 -5.07 -11.65
CA ASP A 641 13.13 -6.40 -12.10
C ASP A 641 13.77 -6.77 -13.46
N ASN A 642 13.87 -5.81 -14.38
CA ASN A 642 14.51 -6.01 -15.68
C ASN A 642 16.00 -6.26 -15.54
N HIS A 643 16.67 -5.49 -14.68
CA HIS A 643 18.09 -5.60 -14.42
C HIS A 643 18.47 -6.94 -13.78
N VAL A 644 17.68 -7.40 -12.81
CA VAL A 644 17.88 -8.70 -12.16
C VAL A 644 17.43 -9.85 -13.06
N GLY A 645 16.43 -9.64 -13.93
CA GLY A 645 15.87 -10.65 -14.83
C GLY A 645 14.78 -11.52 -14.20
N LYS A 646 14.14 -11.04 -13.13
CA LYS A 646 13.00 -11.67 -12.46
C LYS A 646 12.09 -10.63 -11.84
N VAL A 647 10.82 -10.99 -11.63
CA VAL A 647 9.89 -10.18 -10.83
C VAL A 647 10.35 -10.18 -9.37
N LEU A 648 10.58 -9.00 -8.82
CA LEU A 648 10.93 -8.77 -7.42
C LEU A 648 9.62 -8.63 -6.63
N LYS A 649 9.48 -9.41 -5.55
CA LYS A 649 8.17 -9.51 -4.84
C LYS A 649 7.96 -8.46 -3.77
N ASP A 650 9.05 -8.02 -3.16
CA ASP A 650 9.06 -7.09 -2.04
C ASP A 650 10.43 -6.40 -1.95
N TYR A 651 10.51 -5.43 -1.04
CA TYR A 651 11.72 -4.65 -0.80
C TYR A 651 12.91 -5.51 -0.38
N ASP A 652 12.71 -6.61 0.36
CA ASP A 652 13.81 -7.48 0.77
C ASP A 652 14.45 -8.14 -0.47
N GLU A 653 13.63 -8.66 -1.38
CA GLU A 653 14.12 -9.23 -2.65
C GLU A 653 14.75 -8.15 -3.56
N TRP A 654 14.19 -6.93 -3.59
CA TRP A 654 14.81 -5.81 -4.29
C TRP A 654 16.16 -5.41 -3.69
N PHE A 655 16.26 -5.31 -2.37
CA PHE A 655 17.48 -4.94 -1.68
C PHE A 655 18.57 -5.99 -1.90
N GLU A 656 18.24 -7.28 -1.75
CA GLU A 656 19.20 -8.37 -1.88
C GLU A 656 19.68 -8.57 -3.32
N GLU A 657 18.74 -8.61 -4.28
CA GLU A 657 19.04 -8.98 -5.67
C GLU A 657 19.44 -7.77 -6.52
N PHE A 658 18.81 -6.62 -6.27
CA PHE A 658 19.11 -5.39 -6.99
C PHE A 658 20.10 -4.51 -6.23
N GLU A 659 19.76 -3.91 -5.08
CA GLU A 659 20.61 -2.87 -4.47
C GLU A 659 21.99 -3.39 -4.02
N SER A 660 22.00 -4.45 -3.20
CA SER A 660 23.21 -5.03 -2.60
C SER A 660 23.99 -5.95 -3.54
N SER A 661 23.42 -6.34 -4.68
CA SER A 661 24.06 -7.21 -5.66
C SER A 661 24.19 -6.53 -7.01
N PHE A 662 23.14 -6.51 -7.84
CA PHE A 662 23.23 -6.00 -9.21
C PHE A 662 23.74 -4.55 -9.26
N TYR A 663 23.17 -3.65 -8.45
CA TYR A 663 23.52 -2.24 -8.44
C TYR A 663 24.92 -2.02 -7.89
N GLU A 664 25.30 -2.65 -6.78
CA GLU A 664 26.66 -2.54 -6.23
C GLU A 664 27.73 -2.99 -7.26
N ASP A 665 27.46 -4.07 -8.02
CA ASP A 665 28.33 -4.55 -9.11
C ASP A 665 28.36 -3.62 -10.33
N ASN A 666 27.34 -2.78 -10.50
CA ASN A 666 27.15 -1.92 -11.67
C ASN A 666 27.12 -0.41 -11.37
N LYS A 667 27.35 0.04 -10.13
CA LYS A 667 27.20 1.45 -9.70
C LYS A 667 28.09 2.46 -10.42
N LYS A 668 29.07 2.00 -11.20
CA LYS A 668 29.94 2.82 -12.06
C LYS A 668 29.46 2.92 -13.51
N LYS A 669 28.28 2.37 -13.81
CA LYS A 669 27.65 2.35 -15.13
C LYS A 669 26.39 3.19 -15.12
N VAL A 670 26.05 3.70 -16.29
CA VAL A 670 24.74 4.32 -16.55
C VAL A 670 23.72 3.19 -16.71
N LEU A 671 22.65 3.24 -15.92
CA LEU A 671 21.62 2.20 -15.87
C LEU A 671 20.28 2.66 -16.49
N THR A 672 20.10 3.96 -16.75
CA THR A 672 19.10 4.39 -17.74
C THR A 672 19.40 3.75 -19.09
N THR A 673 18.38 3.65 -19.95
CA THR A 673 18.52 3.13 -21.31
C THR A 673 18.15 4.17 -22.35
N GLU A 674 18.62 3.97 -23.58
CA GLU A 674 18.15 4.71 -24.75
C GLU A 674 16.61 4.73 -24.78
N CYS A 675 16.05 5.91 -25.04
CA CYS A 675 14.60 6.10 -25.14
C CYS A 675 14.02 5.20 -26.24
N GLY A 676 12.92 4.52 -25.93
CA GLY A 676 12.25 3.60 -26.86
C GLY A 676 12.88 2.21 -26.97
N LYS A 677 13.84 1.85 -26.10
CA LYS A 677 14.45 0.51 -26.07
C LYS A 677 13.42 -0.60 -25.84
N PHE A 678 12.30 -0.30 -25.18
CA PHE A 678 11.25 -1.25 -24.84
C PHE A 678 9.97 -0.99 -25.64
N PRO A 679 9.87 -1.46 -26.90
CA PRO A 679 8.74 -1.14 -27.76
C PRO A 679 7.41 -1.79 -27.35
N GLY A 680 7.46 -2.86 -26.54
CA GLY A 680 6.26 -3.45 -25.97
C GLY A 680 5.67 -2.65 -24.80
N GLY A 681 6.41 -1.66 -24.28
CA GLY A 681 5.99 -0.80 -23.18
C GLY A 681 5.23 0.46 -23.60
N VAL A 682 4.83 0.58 -24.86
CA VAL A 682 4.22 1.80 -25.40
C VAL A 682 2.81 2.03 -24.82
N SER A 683 2.46 3.29 -24.56
CA SER A 683 1.12 3.67 -24.10
C SER A 683 0.07 3.58 -25.21
N PRO A 684 -1.24 3.60 -24.88
CA PRO A 684 -2.32 3.58 -25.88
C PRO A 684 -2.24 4.73 -26.90
N TYR A 685 -1.65 5.84 -26.47
CA TYR A 685 -1.47 7.02 -27.30
C TYR A 685 -0.10 7.06 -27.99
N GLY A 686 0.75 6.04 -27.85
CA GLY A 686 2.05 5.98 -28.51
C GLY A 686 3.20 6.65 -27.74
N CYS A 687 3.04 6.92 -26.44
CA CYS A 687 4.13 7.41 -25.59
C CYS A 687 5.01 6.24 -25.12
N PHE A 688 6.32 6.39 -25.24
CA PHE A 688 7.31 5.41 -24.76
C PHE A 688 7.85 5.81 -23.39
N ASP A 689 8.37 4.80 -22.69
CA ASP A 689 9.04 4.96 -21.40
C ASP A 689 8.17 5.71 -20.36
N MET A 690 6.84 5.58 -20.46
CA MET A 690 5.90 6.09 -19.45
C MET A 690 5.97 5.26 -18.15
N ALA A 691 6.59 4.08 -18.19
CA ALA A 691 6.88 3.25 -17.04
C ALA A 691 8.37 2.89 -17.04
N GLY A 692 9.03 3.10 -15.91
CA GLY A 692 10.46 2.87 -15.72
C GLY A 692 11.36 3.91 -16.39
N ASN A 693 12.63 3.55 -16.54
CA ASN A 693 13.73 4.41 -17.01
C ASN A 693 13.99 5.60 -16.09
N VAL A 694 13.15 6.64 -16.05
CA VAL A 694 13.29 7.78 -15.14
C VAL A 694 11.94 8.23 -14.61
N TRP A 695 11.92 8.68 -13.36
CA TRP A 695 10.82 9.46 -12.81
C TRP A 695 10.72 10.76 -13.60
N GLU A 696 9.52 11.26 -13.82
CA GLU A 696 9.33 12.46 -14.63
C GLU A 696 8.63 13.57 -13.85
N TRP A 697 9.26 14.73 -13.81
CA TRP A 697 8.66 15.93 -13.21
C TRP A 697 7.35 16.32 -13.90
N THR A 698 6.32 16.59 -13.09
CA THR A 698 5.07 17.22 -13.53
C THR A 698 4.89 18.58 -12.85
N ASP A 699 3.96 19.41 -13.36
CA ASP A 699 3.65 20.72 -12.80
C ASP A 699 2.61 20.68 -11.67
N SER A 700 2.17 19.49 -11.26
CA SER A 700 1.27 19.32 -10.12
C SER A 700 2.04 19.39 -8.79
N ASN A 701 1.43 20.02 -7.78
CA ASN A 701 2.01 20.04 -6.43
C ASN A 701 1.74 18.69 -5.75
N TYR A 702 2.72 18.20 -5.00
CA TYR A 702 2.55 16.99 -4.20
C TYR A 702 1.92 17.34 -2.85
N GLU A 703 0.68 16.89 -2.62
CA GLU A 703 -0.13 17.23 -1.44
C GLU A 703 -0.32 18.76 -1.26
N ASP A 704 -0.58 19.23 -0.03
CA ASP A 704 -0.70 20.66 0.31
C ASP A 704 0.66 21.40 0.38
N LYS A 705 1.78 20.72 0.10
CA LYS A 705 3.13 21.29 0.16
C LYS A 705 3.47 22.02 -1.14
N LYS A 706 3.49 23.35 -1.10
CA LYS A 706 3.76 24.20 -2.28
C LYS A 706 5.16 24.03 -2.92
N THR A 707 6.12 23.43 -2.23
CA THR A 707 7.51 23.28 -2.69
C THR A 707 7.78 21.97 -3.41
N ASP A 708 6.92 20.97 -3.20
CA ASP A 708 7.17 19.62 -3.67
C ASP A 708 6.33 19.39 -4.93
N LYS A 709 6.97 18.84 -5.95
CA LYS A 709 6.38 18.58 -7.25
C LYS A 709 6.19 17.10 -7.44
N VAL A 710 5.09 16.75 -8.08
CA VAL A 710 4.75 15.36 -8.38
C VAL A 710 5.73 14.82 -9.42
N MET A 711 6.18 13.59 -9.20
CA MET A 711 6.92 12.79 -10.16
C MET A 711 6.10 11.55 -10.50
N ARG A 712 6.14 11.12 -11.77
CA ARG A 712 5.39 9.94 -12.25
C ARG A 712 6.28 8.98 -13.04
N GLY A 713 5.83 7.72 -13.13
CA GLY A 713 6.39 6.70 -14.03
C GLY A 713 7.37 5.70 -13.44
N GLY A 714 7.87 5.89 -12.22
CA GLY A 714 8.92 5.03 -11.69
C GLY A 714 10.27 5.26 -12.39
N SER A 715 11.30 4.50 -12.05
CA SER A 715 12.60 4.62 -12.72
C SER A 715 13.40 3.32 -12.71
N TRP A 716 14.56 3.31 -13.37
CA TRP A 716 15.40 2.13 -13.56
C TRP A 716 15.79 1.40 -12.27
N ASN A 717 15.80 2.09 -11.12
CA ASN A 717 16.21 1.52 -9.84
C ASN A 717 15.06 1.08 -8.93
N PHE A 718 13.80 1.19 -9.34
CA PHE A 718 12.66 0.74 -8.52
C PHE A 718 12.04 -0.55 -9.07
N GLU A 719 11.32 -1.28 -8.23
CA GLU A 719 10.50 -2.41 -8.64
C GLU A 719 9.39 -1.96 -9.59
N GLY A 720 8.90 -2.89 -10.41
CA GLY A 720 7.76 -2.70 -11.31
C GLY A 720 6.52 -2.16 -10.61
N TYR A 721 6.36 -2.46 -9.31
CA TYR A 721 5.30 -1.90 -8.47
C TYR A 721 5.26 -0.35 -8.55
N TYR A 722 6.40 0.33 -8.48
CA TYR A 722 6.46 1.80 -8.53
C TYR A 722 6.39 2.38 -9.95
N CYS A 723 6.31 1.51 -10.96
CA CYS A 723 6.24 1.90 -12.37
C CYS A 723 4.80 1.86 -12.93
N ARG A 724 3.79 1.74 -12.06
CA ARG A 724 2.38 1.80 -12.48
C ARG A 724 2.00 3.20 -12.96
N CYS A 725 1.03 3.27 -13.86
CA CYS A 725 0.49 4.52 -14.36
C CYS A 725 -0.11 5.41 -13.28
N THR A 726 -0.55 4.87 -12.14
CA THR A 726 -1.14 5.63 -11.01
C THR A 726 -0.13 5.97 -9.91
N ASP A 727 1.08 5.39 -9.95
CA ASP A 727 2.04 5.54 -8.87
C ASP A 727 2.67 6.94 -8.90
N ARG A 728 2.59 7.64 -7.79
CA ARG A 728 3.02 9.03 -7.66
C ARG A 728 4.03 9.16 -6.55
N ASP A 729 5.00 10.02 -6.78
CA ASP A 729 5.99 10.39 -5.78
C ASP A 729 6.12 11.91 -5.71
N GLY A 730 6.65 12.42 -4.61
CA GLY A 730 6.79 13.84 -4.32
C GLY A 730 8.22 14.18 -4.02
N SER A 731 8.78 15.18 -4.71
CA SER A 731 10.11 15.64 -4.38
C SER A 731 10.22 17.15 -4.45
N ASN A 732 11.09 17.69 -3.60
CA ASN A 732 11.35 19.12 -3.54
C ASN A 732 11.83 19.63 -4.91
N SER A 733 11.35 20.80 -5.34
CA SER A 733 11.68 21.36 -6.65
C SER A 733 13.18 21.55 -6.92
N ASP A 734 14.00 21.65 -5.88
CA ASP A 734 15.46 21.81 -5.98
C ASP A 734 16.22 20.47 -5.94
N ASN A 735 15.51 19.34 -5.78
CA ASN A 735 16.13 18.02 -5.75
C ASN A 735 16.70 17.63 -7.11
N ILE A 736 17.87 16.99 -7.08
CA ILE A 736 18.63 16.58 -8.26
C ILE A 736 19.16 15.16 -8.00
N THR A 737 18.77 14.20 -8.84
CA THR A 737 19.09 12.78 -8.67
C THR A 737 19.31 12.08 -10.02
N ILE A 738 19.91 10.89 -9.99
CA ILE A 738 20.31 10.06 -11.15
C ILE A 738 19.15 9.34 -11.84
N ASN A 739 17.94 9.46 -11.32
CA ASN A 739 16.78 8.70 -11.76
C ASN A 739 15.53 9.57 -12.00
N VAL A 740 15.68 10.90 -12.01
CA VAL A 740 14.60 11.84 -12.32
C VAL A 740 14.97 12.67 -13.54
N GLY A 741 14.09 12.67 -14.53
CA GLY A 741 14.10 13.46 -15.75
C GLY A 741 12.75 14.15 -15.95
N PHE A 742 12.35 14.40 -17.20
CA PHE A 742 11.08 15.04 -17.53
C PHE A 742 10.72 14.88 -19.01
N ARG A 743 9.47 15.22 -19.35
CA ARG A 743 8.98 15.39 -20.71
C ARG A 743 8.16 16.68 -20.85
N CYS A 744 8.01 17.21 -22.06
CA CYS A 744 7.22 18.43 -22.29
C CYS A 744 5.82 18.10 -22.82
N VAL A 745 4.88 19.00 -22.53
CA VAL A 745 3.59 19.11 -23.22
C VAL A 745 3.42 20.48 -23.86
N ARG A 746 2.51 20.58 -24.82
CA ARG A 746 2.01 21.85 -25.36
C ARG A 746 0.53 21.73 -25.69
N ASN A 747 -0.24 22.80 -25.50
CA ASN A 747 -1.66 22.78 -25.87
C ASN A 747 -1.82 22.75 -27.39
N LYS A 748 -2.88 22.09 -27.90
CA LYS A 748 -3.24 22.18 -29.32
C LYS A 748 -3.93 23.53 -29.54
N LYS A 749 -3.36 24.39 -30.38
CA LYS A 749 -4.02 25.62 -30.83
C LYS A 749 -5.24 25.24 -31.67
N ASP A 750 -6.41 25.80 -31.35
CA ASP A 750 -7.59 25.71 -32.21
C ASP A 750 -7.26 26.40 -33.54
N SER A 751 -7.12 25.59 -34.60
CA SER A 751 -6.79 26.02 -35.97
C SER A 751 -7.99 26.58 -36.72
#